data_AF-L9US12-F1
#
_entry.id   AF-L9US12-F1
#
_cell.length_a   1.000
_cell.length_b   1.000
_cell.length_c   1.000
_cell.angle_alpha   90.00
_cell.angle_beta   90.00
_cell.angle_gamma   90.00
#
_symmetry.space_group_name_H-M   'P 1'
#
loop_
_entity.id
_entity.type
_entity.pdbx_description
1 polymer ?
#
loop_
_entity_poly.entity_id
_entity_poly.type
_entity_poly.pdbx_seq_one_letter_code
_entity_poly.pdbx_strand_id
1 'polypeptide(L)'
;MDVEFVFWGQSRLLELLSKEKHKGRLYFWFNTNQLTGSKLRSELEETISNASERYTPELHVDIKASDIFEPLGRTPAFVGDVKDRLDALSEEASSLFTQRSIEVLKQADEESFHELHDAIEQIPVLLQDIEQVDTDIPIQELVDTLEQAEQAISSLEPELRTLKEQAEEEQDSVGTTEKHTLNRFRQVQSEVYSFQRYVQSKDLQVAQDPALKLLGEAGMGKTHLLCNVAKDRIEEGYPTVLLLGENFYNRNIWTQIIERFGLTCGTEEFLGALDSLGESRGVRSLIMIDALNESSDPRMWSRQLPGVLRKLENYPHIGICVSCRTGYENRVFESTEDDLIETRHYGFREVEYEAVRKFFDAHGIDHSSIPVLKQEFQVPLFLKLFCENLERQGKSRVSHGPEGISQIFEGYIDGVHERLWRELQYDPSDNKVRTAVEALAREMAEEGGGTKRLPKDKAKQIVNDFLPGRRYPESLYRHILSEGVISEVVQFDEDAGEAVRFSYDKFADHMLAQQYLDLYVDGDFRDALSDSDELQEVFDDPFRYSGLIQALSIHLPEQHNVEIFDFIDSEAILIPFIKSLGWRDPQTLIDSNGDISQEVTDYLWSEIGELDELYELWRVLLTLATSSEHPLNTEYLHGILMEYGVRGRDHDWSRFLHEEFGEDTSEVFRLVNWGFSLENNPIESIELKRLISVTLSWFLCCPNRFLRDRSTKAIVNVVGSDLEIYIDLIERFRGVNDPYILERVYAAAYGGVLRNRTENSVTDIADTVFELEFEDGDPTPHILTRDYARGIIELANDKSDTYSVDLDKIRPPYDSSFSIGIPSPDELRDQVTERLEDADTDLESKFWIGLVGSDFEGGGFSDFARYVVGTNSDSTHVHGYDISGDEALRWITKRVFDLGWHPDSFGEFDQCVNWRLRAGRGTRKPEKFSKKYQWIAYYEFVAWITDDCEFTDSITDTPYSGPWTNWDRNIDPSVLNPEPESDLSIDQVPNYSLRIGDVGTEGWVSDDQEFPEIPNLLEISIDEESWLPLHGTYNWGEKESQESDAERKIVFWIDSVIVDAEDKSELLAWVRQNWVSSDSIQSGLVRLATLTQVFRGEYPWHPVVDDWLEDAGQAIRGSPVDTEKTIIDLHWEAEYDCSIDESYGMFVPSPYLSELLEMEWVVGEKMFMNQSTNPVRIADVSESDGLLDRVNSLTMIGGDSNLLQELTQTGLSIVWLVQGEKRISTGTISGNEFGKSQIRGVYSLNEDGEFTGEIESDFHAWD
;
A
#
# COMPACT_ATOMS: atom_id res chain seq x y z
N MET A 1 -37.76 -13.69 23.93
CA MET A 1 -38.23 -14.15 22.61
C MET A 1 -39.71 -14.52 22.71
N ASP A 2 -40.61 -13.61 22.32
CA ASP A 2 -42.01 -13.94 22.09
C ASP A 2 -42.16 -14.35 20.63
N VAL A 3 -42.31 -15.64 20.37
CA VAL A 3 -42.53 -16.16 19.02
C VAL A 3 -44.03 -16.25 18.77
N GLU A 4 -44.56 -15.35 17.94
CA GLU A 4 -45.96 -15.37 17.51
C GLU A 4 -46.14 -16.32 16.31
N PHE A 5 -46.85 -17.42 16.51
CA PHE A 5 -47.23 -18.32 15.41
C PHE A 5 -48.52 -17.84 14.75
N VAL A 6 -48.38 -17.00 13.72
CA VAL A 6 -49.52 -16.55 12.91
C VAL A 6 -49.92 -17.64 11.91
N PHE A 7 -51.05 -18.31 12.15
CA PHE A 7 -51.55 -19.34 11.22
C PHE A 7 -52.07 -18.73 9.92
N TRP A 8 -51.34 -18.97 8.82
CA TRP A 8 -51.83 -18.66 7.47
C TRP A 8 -52.53 -19.89 6.91
N GLY A 9 -53.87 -19.93 7.04
CA GLY A 9 -54.67 -21.01 6.49
C GLY A 9 -54.51 -21.14 4.97
N GLN A 10 -54.67 -22.36 4.44
CA GLN A 10 -54.50 -22.68 3.01
C GLN A 10 -55.20 -21.67 2.09
N SER A 11 -56.42 -21.24 2.41
CA SER A 11 -57.16 -20.26 1.61
C SER A 11 -56.52 -18.87 1.60
N ARG A 12 -55.94 -18.43 2.71
CA ARG A 12 -55.23 -17.15 2.84
C ARG A 12 -53.89 -17.20 2.12
N LEU A 13 -53.19 -18.32 2.23
CA LEU A 13 -51.95 -18.58 1.49
C LEU A 13 -52.22 -18.59 -0.02
N LEU A 14 -53.28 -19.27 -0.46
CA LEU A 14 -53.72 -19.29 -1.86
C LEU A 14 -54.17 -17.91 -2.34
N GLU A 15 -54.88 -17.13 -1.54
CA GLU A 15 -55.27 -15.76 -1.87
C GLU A 15 -54.05 -14.86 -2.08
N LEU A 16 -53.04 -14.95 -1.20
CA LEU A 16 -51.78 -14.23 -1.34
C LEU A 16 -51.01 -14.70 -2.58
N LEU A 17 -50.76 -16.00 -2.73
CA LEU A 17 -50.03 -16.57 -3.86
C LEU A 17 -50.76 -16.43 -5.20
N SER A 18 -52.08 -16.23 -5.22
CA SER A 18 -52.86 -16.00 -6.45
C SER A 18 -52.73 -14.59 -7.02
N LYS A 19 -52.11 -13.66 -6.28
CA LYS A 19 -51.83 -12.31 -6.78
C LYS A 19 -50.76 -12.38 -7.86
N GLU A 20 -50.93 -11.58 -8.90
CA GLU A 20 -50.03 -11.57 -10.06
C GLU A 20 -48.58 -11.27 -9.68
N LYS A 21 -48.35 -10.39 -8.70
CA LYS A 21 -47.02 -10.07 -8.16
C LYS A 21 -46.31 -11.23 -7.43
N HIS A 22 -47.00 -12.34 -7.14
CA HIS A 22 -46.44 -13.49 -6.43
C HIS A 22 -46.31 -14.75 -7.31
N LYS A 23 -46.51 -14.62 -8.64
CA LYS A 23 -46.35 -15.73 -9.60
C LYS A 23 -44.97 -16.38 -9.52
N GLY A 24 -43.90 -15.58 -9.41
CA GLY A 24 -42.52 -16.08 -9.24
C GLY A 24 -42.32 -16.89 -7.95
N ARG A 25 -42.81 -16.39 -6.80
CA ARG A 25 -42.79 -17.12 -5.52
C ARG A 25 -43.55 -18.45 -5.61
N LEU A 26 -44.70 -18.47 -6.29
CA LEU A 26 -45.46 -19.70 -6.51
C LEU A 26 -44.68 -20.69 -7.41
N TYR A 27 -44.00 -20.19 -8.44
CA TYR A 27 -43.15 -21.00 -9.31
C TYR A 27 -41.94 -21.58 -8.57
N PHE A 28 -41.23 -20.75 -7.81
CA PHE A 28 -40.03 -21.12 -7.04
C PHE A 28 -40.34 -22.16 -5.95
N TRP A 29 -41.31 -21.88 -5.06
CA TRP A 29 -41.55 -22.72 -3.88
C TRP A 29 -42.38 -23.99 -4.16
N PHE A 30 -43.18 -24.04 -5.24
CA PHE A 30 -44.21 -25.08 -5.40
C PHE A 30 -44.25 -25.81 -6.76
N ASN A 31 -43.41 -25.45 -7.73
CA ASN A 31 -43.34 -26.14 -9.03
C ASN A 31 -42.25 -27.24 -9.06
N THR A 32 -42.36 -28.25 -9.92
CA THR A 32 -41.40 -29.38 -10.02
C THR A 32 -40.20 -29.11 -10.94
N ASN A 33 -40.27 -28.08 -11.79
CA ASN A 33 -39.14 -27.60 -12.62
C ASN A 33 -38.62 -26.28 -12.02
N GLN A 34 -37.76 -26.37 -10.99
CA GLN A 34 -37.37 -25.21 -10.17
C GLN A 34 -36.07 -24.56 -10.66
N LEU A 35 -36.03 -23.23 -10.63
CA LEU A 35 -34.78 -22.47 -10.63
C LEU A 35 -34.17 -22.61 -9.22
N THR A 36 -33.14 -23.43 -9.06
CA THR A 36 -32.47 -23.71 -7.78
C THR A 36 -31.00 -23.33 -7.85
N GLY A 37 -30.33 -23.17 -6.71
CA GLY A 37 -28.87 -22.97 -6.68
C GLY A 37 -28.10 -24.06 -7.45
N SER A 38 -28.55 -25.32 -7.38
CA SER A 38 -27.94 -26.42 -8.16
C SER A 38 -28.10 -26.26 -9.68
N LYS A 39 -29.22 -25.67 -10.12
CA LYS A 39 -29.49 -25.38 -11.53
C LYS A 39 -28.64 -24.21 -12.01
N LEU A 40 -28.48 -23.16 -11.19
CA LEU A 40 -27.58 -22.04 -11.49
C LEU A 40 -26.12 -22.50 -11.60
N ARG A 41 -25.66 -23.35 -10.67
CA ARG A 41 -24.32 -23.94 -10.70
C ARG A 41 -24.09 -24.78 -11.96
N SER A 42 -25.02 -25.66 -12.31
CA SER A 42 -24.92 -26.47 -13.53
C SER A 42 -24.88 -25.62 -14.80
N GLU A 43 -25.62 -24.51 -14.85
CA GLU A 43 -25.60 -23.61 -16.01
C GLU A 43 -24.32 -22.77 -16.07
N LEU A 44 -23.78 -22.38 -14.91
CA LEU A 44 -22.48 -21.72 -14.83
C LEU A 44 -21.38 -22.65 -15.31
N GLU A 45 -21.34 -23.91 -14.88
CA GLU A 45 -20.38 -24.91 -15.34
C GLU A 45 -20.43 -25.11 -16.87
N GLU A 46 -21.63 -25.13 -17.46
CA GLU A 46 -21.80 -25.19 -18.92
C GLU A 46 -21.29 -23.90 -19.59
N THR A 47 -21.57 -22.74 -19.01
CA THR A 47 -21.10 -21.45 -19.55
C THR A 47 -19.59 -21.29 -19.46
N ILE A 48 -18.97 -21.68 -18.34
CA ILE A 48 -17.52 -21.72 -18.17
C ILE A 48 -16.89 -22.69 -19.18
N SER A 49 -17.49 -23.87 -19.38
CA SER A 49 -17.02 -24.83 -20.39
C SER A 49 -17.08 -24.24 -21.80
N ASN A 50 -18.11 -23.44 -22.10
CA ASN A 50 -18.26 -22.75 -23.38
C ASN A 50 -17.31 -21.56 -23.55
N ALA A 51 -16.89 -20.91 -22.45
CA ALA A 51 -15.85 -19.88 -22.49
C ALA A 51 -14.48 -20.47 -22.92
N SER A 52 -14.27 -21.77 -22.73
CA SER A 52 -13.12 -22.54 -23.22
C SER A 52 -11.77 -21.92 -22.84
N GLU A 53 -10.86 -21.71 -23.79
CA GLU A 53 -9.51 -21.17 -23.55
C GLU A 53 -9.49 -19.71 -23.03
N ARG A 54 -10.64 -19.01 -23.01
CA ARG A 54 -10.78 -17.65 -22.48
C ARG A 54 -10.84 -17.57 -20.95
N TYR A 55 -11.08 -18.70 -20.27
CA TYR A 55 -11.05 -18.80 -18.81
C TYR A 55 -10.01 -19.83 -18.40
N THR A 56 -8.98 -19.40 -17.67
CA THR A 56 -7.88 -20.27 -17.21
C THR A 56 -7.72 -20.09 -15.69
N PRO A 57 -8.53 -20.80 -14.87
CA PRO A 57 -8.60 -20.57 -13.43
C PRO A 57 -7.26 -20.78 -12.72
N GLU A 58 -6.40 -21.65 -13.25
CA GLU A 58 -5.06 -21.91 -12.71
C GLU A 58 -4.15 -20.68 -12.80
N LEU A 59 -4.42 -19.78 -13.76
CA LEU A 59 -3.68 -18.53 -13.99
C LEU A 59 -4.41 -17.29 -13.47
N HIS A 60 -5.45 -17.46 -12.65
CA HIS A 60 -6.21 -16.32 -12.12
C HIS A 60 -5.35 -15.47 -11.17
N VAL A 61 -5.39 -14.15 -11.31
CA VAL A 61 -4.73 -13.19 -10.41
C VAL A 61 -5.83 -12.30 -9.86
N ASP A 62 -5.82 -12.08 -8.55
CA ASP A 62 -6.81 -11.23 -7.88
C ASP A 62 -6.57 -9.76 -8.29
N ILE A 63 -7.65 -9.06 -8.63
CA ILE A 63 -7.60 -7.70 -9.17
C ILE A 63 -8.69 -6.85 -8.54
N LYS A 64 -8.38 -5.62 -8.13
CA LYS A 64 -9.36 -4.68 -7.53
C LYS A 64 -10.65 -4.46 -8.36
N ALA A 65 -10.60 -4.73 -9.67
CA ALA A 65 -11.79 -4.64 -10.53
C ALA A 65 -12.91 -5.63 -10.16
N SER A 66 -12.65 -6.66 -9.34
CA SER A 66 -13.68 -7.53 -8.77
C SER A 66 -14.51 -6.87 -7.69
N ASP A 67 -13.98 -5.86 -7.00
CA ASP A 67 -14.58 -5.35 -5.76
C ASP A 67 -15.92 -4.64 -6.02
N ILE A 68 -16.10 -4.05 -7.20
CA ILE A 68 -17.35 -3.41 -7.66
C ILE A 68 -18.55 -4.38 -7.72
N PHE A 69 -18.31 -5.69 -7.71
CA PHE A 69 -19.38 -6.69 -7.71
C PHE A 69 -20.00 -6.92 -6.33
N GLU A 70 -19.30 -6.53 -5.26
CA GLU A 70 -19.82 -6.52 -3.88
C GLU A 70 -20.95 -5.50 -3.68
N PRO A 71 -20.79 -4.19 -4.01
CA PRO A 71 -21.87 -3.22 -3.97
C PRO A 71 -22.97 -3.51 -4.99
N LEU A 72 -22.63 -3.95 -6.21
CA LEU A 72 -23.63 -4.36 -7.21
C LEU A 72 -24.51 -5.51 -6.66
N GLY A 73 -23.89 -6.43 -5.92
CA GLY A 73 -24.54 -7.55 -5.26
C GLY A 73 -25.25 -7.22 -3.95
N ARG A 74 -25.01 -6.04 -3.35
CA ARG A 74 -25.37 -5.72 -1.95
C ARG A 74 -24.99 -6.86 -1.01
N THR A 75 -23.76 -7.31 -1.10
CA THR A 75 -23.25 -8.42 -0.29
C THR A 75 -22.95 -7.96 1.15
N PRO A 76 -22.80 -8.90 2.10
CA PRO A 76 -22.33 -8.58 3.44
C PRO A 76 -20.97 -7.84 3.46
N ALA A 77 -20.07 -8.12 2.52
CA ALA A 77 -18.78 -7.43 2.42
C ALA A 77 -18.94 -5.92 2.16
N PHE A 78 -19.83 -5.54 1.22
CA PHE A 78 -20.17 -4.13 0.99
C PHE A 78 -20.79 -3.46 2.21
N VAL A 79 -21.70 -4.16 2.90
CA VAL A 79 -22.32 -3.66 4.14
C VAL A 79 -21.26 -3.42 5.22
N GLY A 80 -20.29 -4.34 5.35
CA GLY A 80 -19.14 -4.20 6.24
C GLY A 80 -18.36 -2.92 5.96
N ASP A 81 -17.92 -2.71 4.70
CA ASP A 81 -17.17 -1.51 4.31
C ASP A 81 -17.93 -0.20 4.63
N VAL A 82 -19.26 -0.15 4.43
CA VAL A 82 -20.05 1.03 4.80
C VAL A 82 -20.07 1.24 6.31
N LYS A 83 -20.20 0.17 7.10
CA LYS A 83 -20.24 0.25 8.56
C LYS A 83 -18.89 0.66 9.13
N ASP A 84 -17.80 0.10 8.65
CA ASP A 84 -16.45 0.43 9.12
C ASP A 84 -16.16 1.94 8.93
N ARG A 85 -16.62 2.51 7.81
CA ARG A 85 -16.55 3.96 7.54
C ARG A 85 -17.45 4.79 8.46
N LEU A 86 -18.65 4.30 8.78
CA LEU A 86 -19.55 4.97 9.71
C LEU A 86 -19.02 4.93 11.14
N ASP A 87 -18.37 3.84 11.52
CA ASP A 87 -17.77 3.64 12.83
C ASP A 87 -16.56 4.56 13.00
N ALA A 88 -15.68 4.65 11.99
CA ALA A 88 -14.57 5.61 11.97
C ALA A 88 -15.04 7.08 12.10
N LEU A 89 -16.06 7.49 11.33
CA LEU A 89 -16.65 8.82 11.44
C LEU A 89 -17.26 9.06 12.83
N SER A 90 -17.97 8.06 13.37
CA SER A 90 -18.64 8.16 14.67
C SER A 90 -17.66 8.21 15.83
N GLU A 91 -16.55 7.49 15.75
CA GLU A 91 -15.45 7.51 16.71
C GLU A 91 -14.83 8.91 16.78
N GLU A 92 -14.46 9.47 15.62
CA GLU A 92 -13.86 10.79 15.56
C GLU A 92 -14.84 11.91 15.96
N ALA A 93 -16.11 11.78 15.56
CA ALA A 93 -17.16 12.70 16.00
C ALA A 93 -17.36 12.67 17.52
N SER A 94 -17.37 11.48 18.13
CA SER A 94 -17.49 11.30 19.58
C SER A 94 -16.28 11.91 20.31
N SER A 95 -15.10 11.82 19.70
CA SER A 95 -13.88 12.45 20.20
C SER A 95 -14.01 13.99 20.19
N LEU A 96 -14.59 14.57 19.13
CA LEU A 96 -14.77 16.00 18.98
C LEU A 96 -15.91 16.56 19.85
N PHE A 97 -17.08 15.94 19.89
CA PHE A 97 -18.29 16.48 20.53
C PHE A 97 -18.36 16.27 22.05
N THR A 98 -17.23 16.41 22.73
CA THR A 98 -17.20 16.46 24.19
C THR A 98 -17.73 17.81 24.71
N GLN A 99 -18.24 17.83 25.95
CA GLN A 99 -18.78 19.05 26.56
C GLN A 99 -17.83 20.26 26.46
N ARG A 100 -16.51 20.04 26.66
CA ARG A 100 -15.50 21.11 26.59
C ARG A 100 -15.25 21.60 25.17
N SER A 101 -15.20 20.69 24.21
CA SER A 101 -14.99 21.04 22.80
C SER A 101 -16.21 21.69 22.17
N ILE A 102 -17.42 21.29 22.58
CA ILE A 102 -18.67 21.95 22.19
C ILE A 102 -18.65 23.43 22.62
N GLU A 103 -18.18 23.75 23.83
CA GLU A 103 -18.08 25.14 24.29
C GLU A 103 -17.14 25.96 23.38
N VAL A 104 -15.99 25.39 23.00
CA VAL A 104 -15.03 26.03 22.09
C VAL A 104 -15.61 26.19 20.68
N LEU A 105 -16.25 25.15 20.14
CA LEU A 105 -16.87 25.18 18.82
C LEU A 105 -17.98 26.23 18.75
N LYS A 106 -18.82 26.32 19.78
CA LYS A 106 -19.85 27.36 19.89
C LYS A 106 -19.27 28.76 20.06
N GLN A 107 -18.14 28.88 20.74
CA GLN A 107 -17.42 30.15 20.85
C GLN A 107 -16.84 30.60 19.51
N ALA A 108 -16.36 29.65 18.69
CA ALA A 108 -15.84 29.92 17.35
C ALA A 108 -16.98 30.38 16.43
N ASP A 109 -18.01 29.54 16.31
CA ASP A 109 -19.23 29.84 15.57
C ASP A 109 -20.35 28.86 15.99
N GLU A 110 -21.32 29.36 16.75
CA GLU A 110 -22.44 28.55 17.25
C GLU A 110 -23.35 28.03 16.12
N GLU A 111 -23.54 28.80 15.04
CA GLU A 111 -24.39 28.40 13.91
C GLU A 111 -23.71 27.27 13.14
N SER A 112 -22.46 27.48 12.72
CA SER A 112 -21.67 26.48 12.00
C SER A 112 -21.42 25.22 12.83
N PHE A 113 -21.26 25.33 14.16
CA PHE A 113 -21.18 24.16 15.05
C PHE A 113 -22.45 23.30 14.97
N HIS A 114 -23.62 23.92 15.08
CA HIS A 114 -24.88 23.20 15.02
C HIS A 114 -25.08 22.54 13.66
N GLU A 115 -24.72 23.22 12.56
CA GLU A 115 -24.77 22.64 11.23
C GLU A 115 -23.85 21.43 11.07
N LEU A 116 -22.61 21.50 11.57
CA LEU A 116 -21.67 20.37 11.52
C LEU A 116 -22.15 19.18 12.36
N HIS A 117 -22.63 19.45 13.58
CA HIS A 117 -23.13 18.42 14.48
C HIS A 117 -24.35 17.71 13.90
N ASP A 118 -25.35 18.47 13.44
CA ASP A 118 -26.56 17.93 12.83
C ASP A 118 -26.23 17.12 11.57
N ALA A 119 -25.29 17.59 10.74
CA ALA A 119 -24.88 16.87 9.54
C ALA A 119 -24.22 15.52 9.87
N ILE A 120 -23.31 15.50 10.86
CA ILE A 120 -22.63 14.27 11.28
C ILE A 120 -23.60 13.27 11.90
N GLU A 121 -24.54 13.71 12.75
CA GLU A 121 -25.56 12.81 13.31
C GLU A 121 -26.53 12.28 12.25
N GLN A 122 -26.75 13.02 11.17
CA GLN A 122 -27.66 12.63 10.10
C GLN A 122 -27.09 11.55 9.17
N ILE A 123 -25.76 11.47 8.99
CA ILE A 123 -25.12 10.50 8.08
C ILE A 123 -25.43 9.04 8.46
N PRO A 124 -25.24 8.57 9.71
CA PRO A 124 -25.62 7.21 10.11
C PRO A 124 -27.11 6.93 9.95
N VAL A 125 -27.97 7.92 10.21
CA VAL A 125 -29.42 7.79 10.07
C VAL A 125 -29.82 7.56 8.61
N LEU A 126 -29.18 8.26 7.68
CA LEU A 126 -29.40 8.09 6.24
C LEU A 126 -28.96 6.70 5.74
N LEU A 127 -28.02 6.04 6.42
CA LEU A 127 -27.47 4.75 6.03
C LEU A 127 -27.93 3.58 6.92
N GLN A 128 -28.85 3.80 7.87
CA GLN A 128 -29.30 2.78 8.83
C GLN A 128 -29.89 1.52 8.17
N ASP A 129 -30.47 1.68 6.96
CA ASP A 129 -31.14 0.62 6.21
C ASP A 129 -30.25 0.07 5.07
N ILE A 130 -28.94 0.30 5.09
CA ILE A 130 -28.01 -0.11 4.02
C ILE A 130 -28.04 -1.62 3.72
N GLU A 131 -28.37 -2.43 4.72
CA GLU A 131 -28.54 -3.89 4.62
C GLU A 131 -29.81 -4.32 3.86
N GLN A 132 -30.82 -3.44 3.80
CA GLN A 132 -32.09 -3.73 3.16
C GLN A 132 -31.98 -3.45 1.66
N VAL A 133 -31.82 -4.53 0.88
CA VAL A 133 -31.63 -4.47 -0.58
C VAL A 133 -32.78 -3.74 -1.32
N ASP A 134 -34.00 -3.78 -0.79
CA ASP A 134 -35.19 -3.14 -1.37
C ASP A 134 -35.40 -1.68 -0.93
N THR A 135 -34.47 -1.13 -0.15
CA THR A 135 -34.48 0.27 0.28
C THR A 135 -33.48 1.08 -0.55
N ASP A 136 -33.94 2.23 -1.03
CA ASP A 136 -33.09 3.19 -1.75
C ASP A 136 -32.04 3.80 -0.80
N ILE A 137 -30.80 3.89 -1.26
CA ILE A 137 -29.75 4.68 -0.62
C ILE A 137 -30.02 6.16 -0.93
N PRO A 138 -30.14 7.01 0.10
CA PRO A 138 -30.42 8.43 -0.08
C PRO A 138 -29.17 9.22 -0.49
N ILE A 139 -28.59 8.91 -1.66
CA ILE A 139 -27.32 9.50 -2.13
C ILE A 139 -27.38 11.03 -2.17
N GLN A 140 -28.45 11.61 -2.71
CA GLN A 140 -28.56 13.08 -2.79
C GLN A 140 -28.61 13.72 -1.40
N GLU A 141 -29.33 13.11 -0.46
CA GLU A 141 -29.43 13.62 0.91
C GLU A 141 -28.09 13.48 1.64
N LEU A 142 -27.32 12.42 1.36
CA LEU A 142 -25.94 12.27 1.84
C LEU A 142 -25.03 13.36 1.26
N VAL A 143 -25.10 13.63 -0.04
CA VAL A 143 -24.33 14.71 -0.70
C VAL A 143 -24.68 16.05 -0.07
N ASP A 144 -25.97 16.38 0.06
CA ASP A 144 -26.43 17.63 0.67
C ASP A 144 -25.95 17.76 2.13
N THR A 145 -26.01 16.66 2.89
CA THR A 145 -25.55 16.60 4.29
C THR A 145 -24.03 16.80 4.39
N LEU A 146 -23.26 16.19 3.50
CA LEU A 146 -21.80 16.34 3.46
C LEU A 146 -21.37 17.73 2.97
N GLU A 147 -22.08 18.32 2.02
CA GLU A 147 -21.86 19.71 1.61
C GLU A 147 -22.16 20.69 2.74
N GLN A 148 -23.20 20.43 3.54
CA GLN A 148 -23.49 21.19 4.75
C GLN A 148 -22.34 21.06 5.77
N ALA A 149 -21.84 19.84 6.01
CA ALA A 149 -20.70 19.61 6.89
C ALA A 149 -19.43 20.33 6.39
N GLU A 150 -19.15 20.28 5.09
CA GLU A 150 -18.01 20.96 4.47
C GLU A 150 -18.09 22.49 4.62
N GLN A 151 -19.27 23.09 4.41
CA GLN A 151 -19.49 24.52 4.59
C GLN A 151 -19.30 24.95 6.04
N ALA A 152 -19.85 24.17 6.98
CA ALA A 152 -19.66 24.39 8.40
C ALA A 152 -18.18 24.26 8.81
N ILE A 153 -17.48 23.26 8.27
CA ILE A 153 -16.04 23.06 8.50
C ILE A 153 -15.25 24.27 8.00
N SER A 154 -15.50 24.72 6.76
CA SER A 154 -14.81 25.88 6.17
C SER A 154 -15.04 27.17 6.95
N SER A 155 -16.13 27.27 7.70
CA SER A 155 -16.49 28.44 8.51
C SER A 155 -15.88 28.35 9.91
N LEU A 156 -15.86 27.16 10.52
CA LEU A 156 -15.29 26.91 11.85
C LEU A 156 -13.76 26.93 11.87
N GLU A 157 -13.09 26.40 10.85
CA GLU A 157 -11.63 26.20 10.86
C GLU A 157 -10.84 27.52 11.11
N PRO A 158 -11.13 28.64 10.44
CA PRO A 158 -10.42 29.91 10.67
C PRO A 158 -10.67 30.49 12.07
N GLU A 159 -11.88 30.37 12.59
CA GLU A 159 -12.27 30.89 13.92
C GLU A 159 -11.64 30.04 15.03
N LEU A 160 -11.68 28.71 14.91
CA LEU A 160 -10.98 27.79 15.82
C LEU A 160 -9.47 28.04 15.84
N ARG A 161 -8.87 28.33 14.69
CA ARG A 161 -7.48 28.72 14.60
C ARG A 161 -7.21 30.04 15.34
N THR A 162 -8.10 31.01 15.20
CA THR A 162 -7.99 32.31 15.88
C THR A 162 -8.13 32.17 17.40
N LEU A 163 -9.11 31.38 17.87
CA LEU A 163 -9.29 31.09 19.30
C LEU A 163 -8.07 30.37 19.88
N LYS A 164 -7.51 29.42 19.13
CA LYS A 164 -6.26 28.76 19.51
C LYS A 164 -5.12 29.78 19.63
N GLU A 165 -4.92 30.64 18.64
CA GLU A 165 -3.86 31.66 18.64
C GLU A 165 -4.03 32.63 19.83
N GLN A 166 -5.26 33.06 20.14
CA GLN A 166 -5.57 33.90 21.31
C GLN A 166 -5.30 33.19 22.64
N ALA A 167 -5.69 31.91 22.75
CA ALA A 167 -5.44 31.11 23.96
C ALA A 167 -3.94 30.86 24.18
N GLU A 168 -3.16 30.69 23.11
CA GLU A 168 -1.70 30.58 23.15
C GLU A 168 -0.99 31.90 23.50
N GLU A 169 -1.61 33.07 23.22
CA GLU A 169 -1.09 34.39 23.63
C GLU A 169 -1.37 34.72 25.11
N GLU A 170 -2.44 34.17 25.69
CA GLU A 170 -2.86 34.44 27.08
C GLU A 170 -2.25 33.50 28.13
N GLN A 171 -1.68 32.35 27.73
CA GLN A 171 -1.06 31.37 28.63
C GLN A 171 0.33 30.93 28.15
N ASP A 172 1.31 30.88 29.05
CA ASP A 172 2.62 30.24 28.80
C ASP A 172 2.39 28.75 28.48
N SER A 173 2.59 28.42 27.21
CA SER A 173 2.49 27.12 26.53
C SER A 173 2.40 25.85 27.40
N VAL A 174 1.23 25.19 27.42
CA VAL A 174 0.97 23.73 27.24
C VAL A 174 -0.56 23.49 27.23
N GLY A 175 -1.09 22.83 26.18
CA GLY A 175 -2.35 22.07 26.22
C GLY A 175 -3.68 22.82 26.42
N THR A 176 -3.96 23.86 25.64
CA THR A 176 -5.27 24.57 25.70
C THR A 176 -6.41 23.71 25.13
N THR A 177 -7.62 23.84 25.69
CA THR A 177 -8.83 23.15 25.21
C THR A 177 -9.09 23.45 23.73
N GLU A 178 -8.77 24.66 23.28
CA GLU A 178 -8.88 25.16 21.92
C GLU A 178 -7.94 24.42 20.96
N LYS A 179 -6.69 24.17 21.39
CA LYS A 179 -5.72 23.38 20.61
C LYS A 179 -6.18 21.93 20.46
N HIS A 180 -6.63 21.30 21.54
CA HIS A 180 -7.15 19.93 21.50
C HIS A 180 -8.39 19.83 20.61
N THR A 181 -9.31 20.80 20.72
CA THR A 181 -10.52 20.86 19.90
C THR A 181 -10.19 21.02 18.42
N LEU A 182 -9.25 21.89 18.05
CA LEU A 182 -8.83 22.07 16.65
C LEU A 182 -8.20 20.80 16.06
N ASN A 183 -7.42 20.05 16.84
CA ASN A 183 -6.83 18.80 16.37
C ASN A 183 -7.90 17.73 16.10
N ARG A 184 -8.84 17.55 17.03
CA ARG A 184 -9.98 16.61 16.84
C ARG A 184 -10.91 17.04 15.70
N PHE A 185 -11.11 18.34 15.57
CA PHE A 185 -11.88 18.91 14.46
C PHE A 185 -11.28 18.55 13.10
N ARG A 186 -9.94 18.50 12.99
CA ARG A 186 -9.27 18.06 11.76
C ARG A 186 -9.42 16.57 11.47
N GLN A 187 -9.51 15.73 12.50
CA GLN A 187 -9.78 14.30 12.31
C GLN A 187 -11.17 14.12 11.72
N VAL A 188 -12.19 14.76 12.31
CA VAL A 188 -13.55 14.77 11.76
C VAL A 188 -13.60 15.35 10.34
N GLN A 189 -12.87 16.44 10.07
CA GLN A 189 -12.76 17.00 8.72
C GLN A 189 -12.18 15.98 7.72
N SER A 190 -11.13 15.24 8.11
CA SER A 190 -10.55 14.18 7.29
C SER A 190 -11.59 13.10 6.96
N GLU A 191 -12.34 12.64 7.97
CA GLU A 191 -13.38 11.62 7.79
C GLU A 191 -14.55 12.11 6.94
N VAL A 192 -15.00 13.36 7.10
CA VAL A 192 -16.02 13.96 6.22
C VAL A 192 -15.54 13.97 4.76
N TYR A 193 -14.29 14.35 4.49
CA TYR A 193 -13.74 14.32 3.14
C TYR A 193 -13.51 12.90 2.60
N SER A 194 -13.19 11.94 3.46
CA SER A 194 -13.14 10.52 3.12
C SER A 194 -14.52 10.02 2.67
N PHE A 195 -15.56 10.32 3.46
CA PHE A 195 -16.94 9.93 3.18
C PHE A 195 -17.49 10.63 1.94
N GLN A 196 -17.14 11.90 1.70
CA GLN A 196 -17.52 12.62 0.49
C GLN A 196 -16.95 11.98 -0.78
N ARG A 197 -15.68 11.54 -0.74
CA ARG A 197 -15.08 10.77 -1.84
C ARG A 197 -15.79 9.44 -2.04
N TYR A 198 -16.17 8.77 -0.95
CA TYR A 198 -16.90 7.50 -1.00
C TYR A 198 -18.32 7.64 -1.57
N VAL A 199 -19.09 8.65 -1.17
CA VAL A 199 -20.45 8.88 -1.71
C VAL A 199 -20.42 9.21 -3.21
N GLN A 200 -19.34 9.84 -3.68
CA GLN A 200 -19.12 10.10 -5.10
C GLN A 200 -18.53 8.90 -5.86
N SER A 201 -18.16 7.83 -5.17
CA SER A 201 -17.60 6.62 -5.77
C SER A 201 -18.63 5.86 -6.61
N LYS A 202 -18.13 4.97 -7.46
CA LYS A 202 -18.97 4.08 -8.26
C LYS A 202 -19.63 2.99 -7.42
N ASP A 203 -19.07 2.67 -6.26
CA ASP A 203 -19.54 1.60 -5.39
C ASP A 203 -20.92 1.94 -4.83
N LEU A 204 -21.07 3.14 -4.26
CA LEU A 204 -22.38 3.56 -3.74
C LEU A 204 -23.39 3.79 -4.87
N GLN A 205 -22.95 4.28 -6.02
CA GLN A 205 -23.79 4.46 -7.21
C GLN A 205 -24.33 3.12 -7.73
N VAL A 206 -23.48 2.09 -7.87
CA VAL A 206 -23.94 0.77 -8.35
C VAL A 206 -24.75 0.01 -7.28
N ALA A 207 -24.50 0.30 -6.00
CA ALA A 207 -25.34 -0.17 -4.92
C ALA A 207 -26.75 0.45 -4.97
N GLN A 208 -26.89 1.69 -5.43
CA GLN A 208 -28.20 2.31 -5.63
C GLN A 208 -28.86 1.85 -6.94
N ASP A 209 -28.15 2.00 -8.06
CA ASP A 209 -28.62 1.68 -9.41
C ASP A 209 -27.94 0.39 -9.91
N PRO A 210 -28.58 -0.79 -9.80
CA PRO A 210 -27.92 -2.09 -9.96
C PRO A 210 -27.75 -2.50 -11.43
N ALA A 211 -27.20 -1.60 -12.24
CA ALA A 211 -26.99 -1.77 -13.66
C ALA A 211 -25.57 -1.30 -14.04
N LEU A 212 -24.67 -2.26 -14.24
CA LEU A 212 -23.25 -2.03 -14.49
C LEU A 212 -22.90 -2.30 -15.96
N LYS A 213 -22.12 -1.40 -16.59
CA LYS A 213 -21.43 -1.68 -17.86
C LYS A 213 -19.92 -1.81 -17.61
N LEU A 214 -19.38 -2.98 -17.95
CA LEU A 214 -17.95 -3.30 -17.87
C LEU A 214 -17.30 -3.12 -19.24
N LEU A 215 -16.50 -2.06 -19.38
CA LEU A 215 -15.76 -1.76 -20.60
C LEU A 215 -14.30 -2.20 -20.50
N GLY A 216 -13.68 -2.46 -21.65
CA GLY A 216 -12.24 -2.73 -21.73
C GLY A 216 -11.86 -3.19 -23.12
N GLU A 217 -10.58 -3.08 -23.45
CA GLU A 217 -10.07 -3.50 -24.76
C GLU A 217 -10.11 -5.02 -24.94
N ALA A 218 -9.81 -5.48 -26.16
CA ALA A 218 -9.72 -6.90 -26.46
C ALA A 218 -8.55 -7.54 -25.68
N GLY A 219 -8.74 -8.76 -25.18
CA GLY A 219 -7.68 -9.49 -24.46
C GLY A 219 -7.42 -9.06 -23.02
N MET A 220 -8.13 -8.05 -22.50
CA MET A 220 -7.93 -7.54 -21.13
C MET A 220 -8.41 -8.48 -20.01
N GLY A 221 -9.19 -9.53 -20.31
CA GLY A 221 -9.64 -10.49 -19.29
C GLY A 221 -11.09 -10.34 -18.80
N LYS A 222 -11.93 -9.52 -19.45
CA LYS A 222 -13.34 -9.30 -19.02
C LYS A 222 -14.15 -10.59 -18.83
N THR A 223 -14.07 -11.51 -19.80
CA THR A 223 -14.72 -12.82 -19.70
C THR A 223 -14.19 -13.63 -18.52
N HIS A 224 -12.86 -13.58 -18.29
CA HIS A 224 -12.22 -14.27 -17.16
C HIS A 224 -12.69 -13.71 -15.82
N LEU A 225 -12.73 -12.38 -15.67
CA LEU A 225 -13.25 -11.68 -14.49
C LEU A 225 -14.70 -12.10 -14.19
N LEU A 226 -15.60 -12.02 -15.19
CA LEU A 226 -17.01 -12.40 -14.99
C LEU A 226 -17.20 -13.88 -14.68
N CYS A 227 -16.37 -14.77 -15.24
CA CYS A 227 -16.38 -16.19 -14.88
C CYS A 227 -15.96 -16.41 -13.43
N ASN A 228 -14.92 -15.71 -12.95
CA ASN A 228 -14.44 -15.84 -11.57
C ASN A 228 -15.46 -15.31 -10.57
N VAL A 229 -15.91 -14.06 -10.74
CA VAL A 229 -16.94 -13.45 -9.89
C VAL A 229 -18.20 -14.31 -9.84
N ALA A 230 -18.65 -14.86 -10.98
CA ALA A 230 -19.83 -15.71 -10.99
C ALA A 230 -19.61 -17.02 -10.22
N LYS A 231 -18.40 -17.58 -10.27
CA LYS A 231 -18.03 -18.80 -9.54
C LYS A 231 -17.99 -18.55 -8.03
N ASP A 232 -17.27 -17.52 -7.59
CA ASP A 232 -17.09 -17.17 -6.17
C ASP A 232 -18.44 -16.90 -5.52
N ARG A 233 -19.28 -16.08 -6.16
CA ARG A 233 -20.65 -15.81 -5.71
C ARG A 233 -21.50 -17.08 -5.58
N ILE A 234 -21.41 -18.03 -6.52
CA ILE A 234 -22.17 -19.29 -6.44
C ILE A 234 -21.64 -20.20 -5.33
N GLU A 235 -20.34 -20.15 -5.02
CA GLU A 235 -19.71 -20.88 -3.92
C GLU A 235 -20.16 -20.31 -2.55
N GLU A 236 -20.26 -18.99 -2.44
CA GLU A 236 -20.83 -18.27 -1.28
C GLU A 236 -22.36 -18.42 -1.15
N GLY A 237 -23.01 -18.96 -2.18
CA GLY A 237 -24.45 -19.22 -2.20
C GLY A 237 -25.30 -18.05 -2.70
N TYR A 238 -24.68 -17.03 -3.27
CA TYR A 238 -25.34 -15.90 -3.92
C TYR A 238 -25.85 -16.27 -5.31
N PRO A 239 -27.09 -15.91 -5.68
CA PRO A 239 -27.67 -16.37 -6.94
C PRO A 239 -27.09 -15.59 -8.13
N THR A 240 -26.42 -16.28 -9.05
CA THR A 240 -25.80 -15.63 -10.21
C THR A 240 -26.12 -16.39 -11.50
N VAL A 241 -26.35 -15.64 -12.58
CA VAL A 241 -26.62 -16.11 -13.94
C VAL A 241 -25.57 -15.49 -14.85
N LEU A 242 -24.67 -16.29 -15.42
CA LEU A 242 -23.70 -15.84 -16.42
C LEU A 242 -24.11 -16.32 -17.81
N LEU A 243 -24.06 -15.41 -18.79
CA LEU A 243 -24.49 -15.65 -20.17
C LEU A 243 -23.47 -15.03 -21.14
N LEU A 244 -23.18 -15.71 -22.25
CA LEU A 244 -22.31 -15.17 -23.30
C LEU A 244 -23.13 -14.48 -24.40
N GLY A 245 -22.77 -13.26 -24.74
CA GLY A 245 -23.42 -12.37 -25.71
C GLY A 245 -23.50 -12.96 -27.12
N GLU A 246 -22.52 -13.77 -27.51
CA GLU A 246 -22.49 -14.48 -28.80
C GLU A 246 -23.68 -15.43 -29.01
N ASN A 247 -24.30 -15.89 -27.92
CA ASN A 247 -25.44 -16.80 -27.99
C ASN A 247 -26.77 -16.09 -28.29
N PHE A 248 -26.77 -14.75 -28.35
CA PHE A 248 -27.97 -13.96 -28.57
C PHE A 248 -28.19 -13.64 -30.05
N TYR A 249 -29.42 -13.89 -30.47
CA TYR A 249 -29.96 -13.51 -31.78
C TYR A 249 -30.99 -12.41 -31.62
N ASN A 250 -31.34 -11.76 -32.74
CA ASN A 250 -32.39 -10.75 -32.81
C ASN A 250 -33.81 -11.36 -32.62
N ARG A 251 -34.03 -11.91 -31.43
CA ARG A 251 -35.26 -12.43 -30.84
C ARG A 251 -35.41 -11.78 -29.46
N ASN A 252 -36.53 -12.05 -28.78
CA ASN A 252 -36.73 -11.60 -27.41
C ASN A 252 -35.67 -12.19 -26.47
N ILE A 253 -34.94 -11.33 -25.74
CA ILE A 253 -33.84 -11.70 -24.83
C ILE A 253 -34.31 -12.70 -23.75
N TRP A 254 -35.40 -12.39 -23.06
CA TRP A 254 -35.91 -13.23 -21.96
C TRP A 254 -36.33 -14.62 -22.41
N THR A 255 -36.93 -14.73 -23.60
CA THR A 255 -37.29 -16.05 -24.17
C THR A 255 -36.04 -16.89 -24.39
N GLN A 256 -34.95 -16.30 -24.89
CA GLN A 256 -33.68 -17.00 -25.11
C GLN A 256 -33.05 -17.45 -23.79
N ILE A 257 -33.08 -16.61 -22.75
CA ILE A 257 -32.59 -16.97 -21.41
C ILE A 257 -33.39 -18.15 -20.84
N ILE A 258 -34.72 -18.07 -20.85
CA ILE A 258 -35.59 -19.13 -20.29
C ILE A 258 -35.45 -20.46 -21.06
N GLU A 259 -35.38 -20.40 -22.39
CA GLU A 259 -35.14 -21.58 -23.25
C GLU A 259 -33.81 -22.26 -22.88
N ARG A 260 -32.77 -21.49 -22.58
CA ARG A 260 -31.43 -21.98 -22.22
C ARG A 260 -31.43 -22.75 -20.90
N PHE A 261 -32.06 -22.21 -19.86
CA PHE A 261 -32.22 -22.93 -18.58
C PHE A 261 -33.16 -24.16 -18.69
N GLY A 262 -33.77 -24.41 -19.85
CA GLY A 262 -34.72 -25.50 -20.07
C GLY A 262 -36.02 -25.31 -19.28
N LEU A 263 -36.38 -24.07 -18.99
CA LEU A 263 -37.56 -23.71 -18.20
C LEU A 263 -38.77 -23.51 -19.11
N THR A 264 -39.96 -23.80 -18.59
CA THR A 264 -41.23 -23.68 -19.32
C THR A 264 -42.09 -22.53 -18.79
N CYS A 265 -41.46 -21.50 -18.22
CA CYS A 265 -42.13 -20.37 -17.55
C CYS A 265 -42.15 -19.10 -18.41
N GLY A 266 -42.95 -18.12 -18.00
CA GLY A 266 -42.92 -16.76 -18.56
C GLY A 266 -41.76 -15.92 -18.01
N THR A 267 -41.54 -14.74 -18.58
CA THR A 267 -40.52 -13.77 -18.12
C THR A 267 -40.73 -13.35 -16.68
N GLU A 268 -41.98 -13.04 -16.30
CA GLU A 268 -42.32 -12.56 -14.97
C GLU A 268 -42.18 -13.67 -13.90
N GLU A 269 -42.41 -14.92 -14.29
CA GLU A 269 -42.19 -16.08 -13.41
C GLU A 269 -40.69 -16.33 -13.19
N PHE A 270 -39.87 -16.20 -14.24
CA PHE A 270 -38.42 -16.33 -14.15
C PHE A 270 -37.80 -15.24 -13.29
N LEU A 271 -38.07 -13.97 -13.60
CA LEU A 271 -37.54 -12.82 -12.84
C LEU A 271 -38.04 -12.85 -11.41
N GLY A 272 -39.33 -13.12 -11.17
CA GLY A 272 -39.85 -13.22 -9.82
C GLY A 272 -39.28 -14.40 -9.02
N ALA A 273 -38.88 -15.50 -9.67
CA ALA A 273 -38.20 -16.61 -8.99
C ALA A 273 -36.75 -16.27 -8.64
N LEU A 274 -36.03 -15.56 -9.51
CA LEU A 274 -34.67 -15.10 -9.27
C LEU A 274 -34.63 -14.03 -8.17
N ASP A 275 -35.53 -13.04 -8.22
CA ASP A 275 -35.71 -12.02 -7.18
C ASP A 275 -36.01 -12.65 -5.81
N SER A 276 -36.92 -13.63 -5.76
CA SER A 276 -37.20 -14.37 -4.51
C SER A 276 -36.00 -15.15 -3.97
N LEU A 277 -35.10 -15.59 -4.86
CA LEU A 277 -33.91 -16.32 -4.47
C LEU A 277 -32.86 -15.35 -3.88
N GLY A 278 -32.71 -14.15 -4.45
CA GLY A 278 -31.90 -13.07 -3.87
C GLY A 278 -32.43 -12.62 -2.50
N GLU A 279 -33.74 -12.34 -2.42
CA GLU A 279 -34.44 -11.99 -1.17
C GLU A 279 -34.20 -13.03 -0.07
N SER A 280 -34.23 -14.33 -0.41
CA SER A 280 -34.00 -15.41 0.57
C SER A 280 -32.56 -15.46 1.12
N ARG A 281 -31.62 -14.75 0.47
CA ARG A 281 -30.21 -14.70 0.81
C ARG A 281 -29.77 -13.33 1.34
N GLY A 282 -30.66 -12.34 1.36
CA GLY A 282 -30.34 -10.97 1.77
C GLY A 282 -29.39 -10.24 0.81
N VAL A 283 -29.34 -10.66 -0.47
CA VAL A 283 -28.45 -10.08 -1.49
C VAL A 283 -29.18 -9.91 -2.81
N ARG A 284 -28.57 -9.20 -3.77
CA ARG A 284 -29.03 -9.18 -5.16
C ARG A 284 -28.56 -10.42 -5.91
N SER A 285 -29.49 -11.01 -6.65
CA SER A 285 -29.16 -11.97 -7.68
C SER A 285 -28.56 -11.25 -8.88
N LEU A 286 -27.44 -11.73 -9.43
CA LEU A 286 -26.80 -11.07 -10.56
C LEU A 286 -27.09 -11.76 -11.89
N ILE A 287 -27.45 -10.96 -12.90
CA ILE A 287 -27.49 -11.37 -14.31
C ILE A 287 -26.29 -10.74 -15.00
N MET A 288 -25.35 -11.56 -15.43
CA MET A 288 -24.14 -11.13 -16.14
C MET A 288 -24.24 -11.56 -17.60
N ILE A 289 -24.11 -10.60 -18.52
CA ILE A 289 -24.06 -10.87 -19.96
C ILE A 289 -22.73 -10.39 -20.52
N ASP A 290 -21.83 -11.33 -20.78
CA ASP A 290 -20.50 -11.06 -21.30
C ASP A 290 -20.54 -10.74 -22.80
N ALA A 291 -19.69 -9.81 -23.24
CA ALA A 291 -19.38 -9.48 -24.63
C ALA A 291 -20.61 -9.22 -25.52
N LEU A 292 -21.43 -8.21 -25.18
CA LEU A 292 -22.62 -7.84 -25.98
C LEU A 292 -22.30 -7.55 -27.45
N ASN A 293 -21.10 -7.01 -27.72
CA ASN A 293 -20.60 -6.73 -29.06
C ASN A 293 -20.33 -7.99 -29.91
N GLU A 294 -20.27 -9.19 -29.32
CA GLU A 294 -20.08 -10.46 -30.03
C GLU A 294 -21.39 -11.12 -30.48
N SER A 295 -22.54 -10.50 -30.16
CA SER A 295 -23.85 -10.96 -30.65
C SER A 295 -23.98 -10.85 -32.18
N SER A 296 -24.90 -11.63 -32.75
CA SER A 296 -25.11 -11.66 -34.21
C SER A 296 -25.55 -10.32 -34.85
N ASP A 297 -26.13 -9.42 -34.05
CA ASP A 297 -26.48 -8.04 -34.41
C ASP A 297 -26.30 -7.14 -33.17
N PRO A 298 -25.14 -6.52 -32.94
CA PRO A 298 -24.89 -5.72 -31.73
C PRO A 298 -25.89 -4.57 -31.52
N ARG A 299 -26.44 -4.00 -32.60
CA ARG A 299 -27.47 -2.94 -32.54
C ARG A 299 -28.82 -3.45 -32.02
N MET A 300 -28.99 -4.76 -31.86
CA MET A 300 -30.16 -5.29 -31.15
C MET A 300 -30.16 -4.85 -29.69
N TRP A 301 -28.99 -4.68 -29.06
CA TRP A 301 -28.89 -4.31 -27.66
C TRP A 301 -29.34 -2.87 -27.43
N SER A 302 -28.90 -1.91 -28.24
CA SER A 302 -29.45 -0.54 -28.20
C SER A 302 -30.99 -0.55 -28.27
N ARG A 303 -31.58 -1.37 -29.13
CA ARG A 303 -33.05 -1.44 -29.24
C ARG A 303 -33.77 -2.17 -28.09
N GLN A 304 -33.14 -3.16 -27.48
CA GLN A 304 -33.82 -4.08 -26.54
C GLN A 304 -33.39 -3.93 -25.08
N LEU A 305 -32.15 -3.48 -24.81
CA LEU A 305 -31.59 -3.28 -23.48
C LEU A 305 -32.39 -2.25 -22.65
N PRO A 306 -32.89 -1.12 -23.20
CA PRO A 306 -33.78 -0.24 -22.43
C PRO A 306 -35.03 -0.97 -21.88
N GLY A 307 -35.56 -1.91 -22.67
CA GLY A 307 -36.70 -2.73 -22.27
C GLY A 307 -36.35 -3.86 -21.28
N VAL A 308 -35.07 -4.26 -21.22
CA VAL A 308 -34.54 -5.17 -20.19
C VAL A 308 -34.40 -4.41 -18.88
N LEU A 309 -33.72 -3.26 -18.88
CA LEU A 309 -33.50 -2.41 -17.70
C LEU A 309 -34.84 -2.00 -17.07
N ARG A 310 -35.78 -1.48 -17.87
CA ARG A 310 -37.12 -1.11 -17.38
C ARG A 310 -37.92 -2.27 -16.80
N LYS A 311 -37.67 -3.51 -17.22
CA LYS A 311 -38.32 -4.68 -16.59
C LYS A 311 -37.70 -5.00 -15.24
N LEU A 312 -36.37 -4.88 -15.12
CA LEU A 312 -35.62 -5.15 -13.90
C LEU A 312 -35.94 -4.17 -12.77
N GLU A 313 -36.35 -2.94 -13.07
CA GLU A 313 -36.87 -1.96 -12.08
C GLU A 313 -37.96 -2.53 -11.15
N ASN A 314 -38.69 -3.58 -11.56
CA ASN A 314 -39.74 -4.20 -10.74
C ASN A 314 -39.24 -5.31 -9.81
N TYR A 315 -37.93 -5.58 -9.78
CA TYR A 315 -37.30 -6.71 -9.08
C TYR A 315 -36.04 -6.21 -8.33
N PRO A 316 -36.20 -5.64 -7.11
CA PRO A 316 -35.12 -4.96 -6.39
C PRO A 316 -33.96 -5.88 -5.98
N HIS A 317 -34.20 -7.19 -5.88
CA HIS A 317 -33.18 -8.18 -5.57
C HIS A 317 -32.51 -8.74 -6.84
N ILE A 318 -32.51 -8.00 -7.96
CA ILE A 318 -31.80 -8.36 -9.18
C ILE A 318 -30.92 -7.21 -9.64
N GLY A 319 -29.62 -7.47 -9.82
CA GLY A 319 -28.69 -6.59 -10.52
C GLY A 319 -28.26 -7.16 -11.87
N ILE A 320 -27.81 -6.29 -12.77
CA ILE A 320 -27.32 -6.67 -14.09
C ILE A 320 -25.92 -6.09 -14.33
N CYS A 321 -25.03 -6.93 -14.87
CA CYS A 321 -23.76 -6.49 -15.42
C CYS A 321 -23.69 -6.90 -16.90
N VAL A 322 -23.33 -5.96 -17.77
CA VAL A 322 -23.10 -6.21 -19.18
C VAL A 322 -21.69 -5.82 -19.56
N SER A 323 -20.96 -6.68 -20.28
CA SER A 323 -19.61 -6.34 -20.74
C SER A 323 -19.58 -6.02 -22.23
N CYS A 324 -18.72 -5.10 -22.63
CA CYS A 324 -18.54 -4.70 -24.03
C CYS A 324 -17.08 -4.32 -24.30
N ARG A 325 -16.65 -4.50 -25.56
CA ARG A 325 -15.36 -3.94 -26.02
C ARG A 325 -15.45 -2.43 -26.16
N THR A 326 -14.39 -1.74 -25.75
CA THR A 326 -14.24 -0.30 -26.00
C THR A 326 -14.33 0.00 -27.50
N GLY A 327 -15.05 1.05 -27.88
CA GLY A 327 -15.33 1.45 -29.27
C GLY A 327 -16.67 0.94 -29.85
N TYR A 328 -17.40 0.08 -29.13
CA TYR A 328 -18.73 -0.41 -29.53
C TYR A 328 -19.88 0.24 -28.76
N GLU A 329 -19.59 1.21 -27.88
CA GLU A 329 -20.54 1.84 -26.96
C GLU A 329 -21.71 2.45 -27.73
N ASN A 330 -21.42 3.25 -28.76
CA ASN A 330 -22.44 3.92 -29.58
C ASN A 330 -23.33 2.95 -30.39
N ARG A 331 -23.00 1.65 -30.45
CA ARG A 331 -23.83 0.64 -31.14
C ARG A 331 -24.63 -0.21 -30.17
N VAL A 332 -24.08 -0.43 -28.98
CA VAL A 332 -24.66 -1.31 -27.97
C VAL A 332 -25.48 -0.52 -26.95
N PHE A 333 -24.98 0.65 -26.53
CA PHE A 333 -25.50 1.46 -25.43
C PHE A 333 -26.04 2.84 -25.84
N GLU A 334 -26.13 3.15 -27.13
CA GLU A 334 -26.59 4.47 -27.65
C GLU A 334 -27.83 5.05 -26.94
N SER A 335 -28.75 4.19 -26.53
CA SER A 335 -30.02 4.57 -25.92
C SER A 335 -30.11 4.25 -24.41
N THR A 336 -29.01 3.82 -23.80
CA THR A 336 -28.91 3.43 -22.37
C THR A 336 -27.59 3.90 -21.75
N GLU A 337 -26.97 4.94 -22.30
CA GLU A 337 -25.63 5.37 -21.88
C GLU A 337 -25.63 5.87 -20.43
N ASP A 338 -26.67 6.62 -20.07
CA ASP A 338 -26.93 7.18 -18.74
C ASP A 338 -27.63 6.20 -17.78
N ASP A 339 -28.16 5.06 -18.28
CA ASP A 339 -28.88 4.07 -17.47
C ASP A 339 -27.94 3.02 -16.84
N LEU A 340 -26.63 3.08 -17.13
CA LEU A 340 -25.62 2.07 -16.76
C LEU A 340 -24.38 2.73 -16.15
N ILE A 341 -24.04 2.35 -14.92
CA ILE A 341 -22.81 2.78 -14.25
C ILE A 341 -21.60 2.20 -14.99
N GLU A 342 -20.64 3.05 -15.36
CA GLU A 342 -19.46 2.64 -16.14
C GLU A 342 -18.30 2.23 -15.24
N THR A 343 -17.80 1.01 -15.43
CA THR A 343 -16.48 0.61 -14.92
C THR A 343 -15.59 0.07 -16.04
N ARG A 344 -14.27 0.16 -15.84
CA ARG A 344 -13.27 -0.21 -16.84
C ARG A 344 -12.33 -1.26 -16.27
N HIS A 345 -12.08 -2.29 -17.07
CA HIS A 345 -11.14 -3.35 -16.74
C HIS A 345 -9.84 -3.16 -17.52
N TYR A 346 -8.75 -2.99 -16.77
CA TYR A 346 -7.42 -2.66 -17.26
C TYR A 346 -6.44 -3.86 -17.27
N GLY A 347 -6.95 -5.09 -17.17
CA GLY A 347 -6.09 -6.28 -17.11
C GLY A 347 -5.35 -6.39 -15.77
N PHE A 348 -4.04 -6.65 -15.82
CA PHE A 348 -3.15 -6.81 -14.66
C PHE A 348 -2.50 -5.51 -14.18
N ARG A 349 -3.08 -4.34 -14.51
CA ARG A 349 -2.64 -3.06 -13.96
C ARG A 349 -2.63 -3.13 -12.42
N GLU A 350 -1.54 -2.68 -11.79
CA GLU A 350 -1.25 -2.73 -10.33
C GLU A 350 -0.84 -4.10 -9.75
N VAL A 351 -0.99 -5.19 -10.51
CA VAL A 351 -0.63 -6.56 -10.08
C VAL A 351 0.29 -7.25 -11.09
N GLU A 352 1.05 -6.47 -11.87
CA GLU A 352 1.82 -6.97 -13.01
C GLU A 352 2.85 -8.02 -12.60
N TYR A 353 3.57 -7.82 -11.49
CA TYR A 353 4.56 -8.78 -11.04
C TYR A 353 3.94 -10.10 -10.63
N GLU A 354 2.87 -10.08 -9.81
CA GLU A 354 2.18 -11.29 -9.38
C GLU A 354 1.66 -12.06 -10.59
N ALA A 355 1.07 -11.33 -11.56
CA ALA A 355 0.61 -11.92 -12.80
C ALA A 355 1.76 -12.53 -13.62
N VAL A 356 2.82 -11.79 -13.88
CA VAL A 356 3.98 -12.28 -14.66
C VAL A 356 4.61 -13.49 -13.99
N ARG A 357 4.83 -13.43 -12.67
CA ARG A 357 5.39 -14.53 -11.90
C ARG A 357 4.49 -15.76 -11.95
N LYS A 358 3.19 -15.63 -11.68
CA LYS A 358 2.23 -16.74 -11.72
C LYS A 358 2.20 -17.42 -13.08
N PHE A 359 2.24 -16.62 -14.16
CA PHE A 359 2.29 -17.15 -15.52
C PHE A 359 3.63 -17.82 -15.80
N PHE A 360 4.76 -17.22 -15.42
CA PHE A 360 6.09 -17.77 -15.66
C PHE A 360 6.30 -19.08 -14.89
N ASP A 361 5.85 -19.16 -13.64
CA ASP A 361 5.85 -20.37 -12.82
C ASP A 361 5.03 -21.49 -13.48
N ALA A 362 3.82 -21.17 -13.94
CA ALA A 362 2.95 -22.14 -14.60
C ALA A 362 3.54 -22.67 -15.92
N HIS A 363 4.39 -21.89 -16.60
CA HIS A 363 5.00 -22.23 -17.88
C HIS A 363 6.50 -22.61 -17.79
N GLY A 364 7.09 -22.66 -16.59
CA GLY A 364 8.49 -23.04 -16.37
C GLY A 364 9.52 -22.06 -16.93
N ILE A 365 9.22 -20.75 -16.91
CA ILE A 365 10.10 -19.67 -17.38
C ILE A 365 10.87 -19.09 -16.19
N ASP A 366 12.17 -18.85 -16.39
CA ASP A 366 13.12 -18.36 -15.40
C ASP A 366 12.88 -16.88 -15.03
N HIS A 367 12.69 -16.63 -13.74
CA HIS A 367 12.42 -15.30 -13.17
C HIS A 367 13.52 -14.28 -13.39
N SER A 368 14.79 -14.72 -13.56
CA SER A 368 15.92 -13.83 -13.86
C SER A 368 15.81 -13.12 -15.21
N SER A 369 14.91 -13.59 -16.07
CA SER A 369 14.65 -12.99 -17.38
C SER A 369 13.36 -12.17 -17.43
N ILE A 370 12.72 -11.88 -16.29
CA ILE A 370 11.46 -11.13 -16.23
C ILE A 370 11.70 -9.63 -16.44
N PRO A 371 11.16 -9.03 -17.52
CA PRO A 371 11.10 -7.58 -17.62
C PRO A 371 9.82 -7.07 -16.91
N VAL A 372 9.86 -7.01 -15.57
CA VAL A 372 8.70 -6.72 -14.68
C VAL A 372 7.96 -5.43 -15.09
N LEU A 373 8.65 -4.51 -15.76
CA LEU A 373 8.18 -3.17 -16.08
C LEU A 373 7.51 -3.04 -17.47
N LYS A 374 7.41 -4.11 -18.27
CA LYS A 374 6.79 -4.02 -19.61
C LYS A 374 5.27 -3.85 -19.51
N GLN A 375 4.78 -2.69 -19.96
CA GLN A 375 3.35 -2.36 -19.98
C GLN A 375 2.50 -3.39 -20.73
N GLU A 376 3.05 -4.09 -21.74
CA GLU A 376 2.31 -5.11 -22.50
C GLU A 376 1.90 -6.31 -21.64
N PHE A 377 2.64 -6.59 -20.55
CA PHE A 377 2.29 -7.65 -19.61
C PHE A 377 1.09 -7.31 -18.73
N GLN A 378 0.60 -6.06 -18.75
CA GLN A 378 -0.72 -5.72 -18.20
C GLN A 378 -1.85 -6.41 -18.97
N VAL A 379 -1.65 -6.80 -20.24
CA VAL A 379 -2.68 -7.44 -21.05
C VAL A 379 -2.63 -8.96 -20.86
N PRO A 380 -3.61 -9.59 -20.18
CA PRO A 380 -3.53 -11.01 -19.83
C PRO A 380 -3.41 -11.94 -21.03
N LEU A 381 -4.12 -11.65 -22.13
CA LEU A 381 -4.03 -12.45 -23.35
C LEU A 381 -2.62 -12.42 -23.94
N PHE A 382 -1.98 -11.25 -23.95
CA PHE A 382 -0.61 -11.11 -24.46
C PHE A 382 0.38 -11.92 -23.61
N LEU A 383 0.32 -11.77 -22.27
CA LEU A 383 1.18 -12.52 -21.34
C LEU A 383 0.97 -14.03 -21.44
N LYS A 384 -0.28 -14.50 -21.58
CA LYS A 384 -0.59 -15.92 -21.80
C LYS A 384 0.11 -16.46 -23.05
N LEU A 385 -0.10 -15.78 -24.18
CA LEU A 385 0.43 -16.19 -25.47
C LEU A 385 1.96 -16.13 -25.51
N PHE A 386 2.53 -15.13 -24.81
CA PHE A 386 3.96 -15.00 -24.60
C PHE A 386 4.54 -16.25 -23.91
N CYS A 387 3.96 -16.64 -22.77
CA CYS A 387 4.46 -17.76 -22.00
C CYS A 387 4.28 -19.11 -22.73
N GLU A 388 3.12 -19.33 -23.33
CA GLU A 388 2.84 -20.52 -24.14
C GLU A 388 3.82 -20.66 -25.32
N ASN A 389 4.22 -19.56 -25.94
CA ASN A 389 5.18 -19.58 -27.05
C ASN A 389 6.58 -20.01 -26.58
N LEU A 390 7.07 -19.46 -25.46
CA LEU A 390 8.37 -19.83 -24.90
C LEU A 390 8.42 -21.31 -24.49
N GLU A 391 7.37 -21.77 -23.81
CA GLU A 391 7.23 -23.18 -23.42
C GLU A 391 7.28 -24.10 -24.64
N ARG A 392 6.56 -23.77 -25.72
CA ARG A 392 6.56 -24.54 -26.98
C ARG A 392 7.93 -24.58 -27.65
N GLN A 393 8.68 -23.48 -27.59
CA GLN A 393 10.04 -23.41 -28.13
C GLN A 393 11.07 -24.15 -27.25
N GLY A 394 10.67 -24.60 -26.06
CA GLY A 394 11.58 -25.16 -25.07
C GLY A 394 12.56 -24.13 -24.51
N LYS A 395 12.22 -22.84 -24.62
CA LYS A 395 12.98 -21.74 -24.04
C LYS A 395 12.47 -21.49 -22.64
N SER A 396 13.37 -21.52 -21.65
CA SER A 396 13.06 -21.16 -20.28
C SER A 396 13.42 -19.71 -19.95
N ARG A 397 13.83 -18.89 -20.93
CA ARG A 397 14.29 -17.51 -20.73
C ARG A 397 13.77 -16.58 -21.82
N VAL A 398 13.44 -15.35 -21.44
CA VAL A 398 13.08 -14.27 -22.36
C VAL A 398 14.33 -13.76 -23.09
N SER A 399 14.25 -13.64 -24.42
CA SER A 399 15.31 -13.06 -25.26
C SER A 399 15.08 -11.55 -25.42
N HIS A 400 16.12 -10.71 -25.33
CA HIS A 400 16.03 -9.27 -25.66
C HIS A 400 16.23 -9.05 -27.18
N GLY A 401 15.73 -7.95 -27.74
CA GLY A 401 15.88 -7.60 -29.17
C GLY A 401 14.77 -8.03 -30.14
N PRO A 402 15.07 -8.20 -31.45
CA PRO A 402 14.14 -8.67 -32.48
C PRO A 402 13.74 -10.11 -32.22
N GLU A 403 14.65 -10.89 -31.63
CA GLU A 403 14.36 -12.19 -31.06
C GLU A 403 13.36 -12.12 -29.89
N GLY A 404 13.18 -10.97 -29.25
CA GLY A 404 12.13 -10.72 -28.28
C GLY A 404 10.81 -10.42 -28.98
N ILE A 405 10.58 -9.17 -29.41
CA ILE A 405 9.23 -8.74 -29.85
C ILE A 405 8.77 -9.39 -31.15
N SER A 406 9.64 -9.59 -32.14
CA SER A 406 9.26 -10.27 -33.39
C SER A 406 9.01 -11.76 -33.16
N GLN A 407 9.78 -12.47 -32.33
CA GLN A 407 9.44 -13.88 -31.99
C GLN A 407 8.14 -13.98 -31.17
N ILE A 408 7.82 -12.98 -30.34
CA ILE A 408 6.56 -12.94 -29.60
C ILE A 408 5.39 -12.83 -30.59
N PHE A 409 5.49 -11.88 -31.53
CA PHE A 409 4.46 -11.65 -32.53
C PHE A 409 4.34 -12.79 -33.54
N GLU A 410 5.46 -13.33 -34.02
CA GLU A 410 5.47 -14.51 -34.89
C GLU A 410 4.93 -15.74 -34.17
N GLY A 411 5.36 -15.96 -32.92
CA GLY A 411 4.87 -17.05 -32.07
C GLY A 411 3.39 -16.93 -31.76
N TYR A 412 2.89 -15.72 -31.56
CA TYR A 412 1.47 -15.44 -31.44
C TYR A 412 0.71 -15.86 -32.71
N ILE A 413 1.16 -15.40 -33.88
CA ILE A 413 0.56 -15.75 -35.17
C ILE A 413 0.60 -17.27 -35.44
N ASP A 414 1.70 -17.93 -35.11
CA ASP A 414 1.84 -19.38 -35.24
C ASP A 414 0.92 -20.14 -34.27
N GLY A 415 0.75 -19.63 -33.05
CA GLY A 415 -0.21 -20.17 -32.07
C GLY A 415 -1.66 -20.07 -32.57
N VAL A 416 -2.03 -18.93 -33.16
CA VAL A 416 -3.35 -18.74 -33.78
C VAL A 416 -3.53 -19.68 -34.98
N HIS A 417 -2.53 -19.80 -35.85
CA HIS A 417 -2.55 -20.78 -36.96
C HIS A 417 -2.82 -22.20 -36.49
N GLU A 418 -2.12 -22.65 -35.44
CA GLU A 418 -2.28 -23.98 -34.87
C GLU A 418 -3.73 -24.28 -34.42
N ARG A 419 -4.40 -23.32 -33.78
CA ARG A 419 -5.81 -23.48 -33.42
C ARG A 419 -6.71 -23.51 -34.65
N LEU A 420 -6.49 -22.56 -35.56
CA LEU A 420 -7.39 -22.36 -36.69
C LEU A 420 -7.28 -23.44 -37.78
N TRP A 421 -6.13 -24.07 -38.01
CA TRP A 421 -6.06 -25.11 -39.05
C TRP A 421 -6.89 -26.34 -38.69
N ARG A 422 -7.06 -26.66 -37.40
CA ARG A 422 -7.90 -27.77 -36.93
C ARG A 422 -9.38 -27.45 -37.08
N GLU A 423 -9.79 -26.25 -36.65
CA GLU A 423 -11.17 -25.80 -36.71
C GLU A 423 -11.64 -25.57 -38.16
N LEU A 424 -10.81 -24.89 -38.95
CA LEU A 424 -11.11 -24.56 -40.34
C LEU A 424 -10.69 -25.67 -41.31
N GLN A 425 -9.94 -26.68 -40.90
CA GLN A 425 -9.53 -27.80 -41.76
C GLN A 425 -8.79 -27.39 -43.04
N TYR A 426 -7.81 -26.48 -42.92
CA TYR A 426 -6.85 -26.20 -44.00
C TYR A 426 -5.51 -26.92 -43.76
N ASP A 427 -4.59 -26.88 -44.74
CA ASP A 427 -3.31 -27.59 -44.66
C ASP A 427 -2.44 -27.02 -43.52
N PRO A 428 -2.03 -27.82 -42.52
CA PRO A 428 -1.22 -27.35 -41.40
C PRO A 428 0.17 -26.85 -41.82
N SER A 429 0.68 -27.26 -42.99
CA SER A 429 1.97 -26.80 -43.52
C SER A 429 1.92 -25.41 -44.17
N ASP A 430 0.72 -24.84 -44.32
CA ASP A 430 0.47 -23.58 -45.00
C ASP A 430 -0.12 -22.59 -43.99
N ASN A 431 0.74 -21.73 -43.43
CA ASN A 431 0.32 -20.75 -42.42
C ASN A 431 -0.50 -19.62 -43.04
N LYS A 432 -1.80 -19.89 -43.19
CA LYS A 432 -2.78 -18.95 -43.75
C LYS A 432 -2.96 -17.71 -42.89
N VAL A 433 -2.75 -17.81 -41.58
CA VAL A 433 -2.85 -16.66 -40.67
C VAL A 433 -1.71 -15.70 -40.91
N ARG A 434 -0.47 -16.18 -40.90
CA ARG A 434 0.73 -15.38 -41.18
C ARG A 434 0.65 -14.69 -42.53
N THR A 435 0.33 -15.44 -43.58
CA THR A 435 0.24 -14.87 -44.94
C THR A 435 -0.87 -13.81 -45.04
N ALA A 436 -2.00 -14.01 -44.35
CA ALA A 436 -3.08 -13.02 -44.33
C ALA A 436 -2.70 -11.75 -43.54
N VAL A 437 -1.98 -11.90 -42.43
CA VAL A 437 -1.49 -10.79 -41.61
C VAL A 437 -0.44 -9.97 -42.36
N GLU A 438 0.54 -10.63 -42.99
CA GLU A 438 1.55 -9.97 -43.83
C GLU A 438 0.92 -9.22 -44.99
N ALA A 439 -0.07 -9.82 -45.66
CA ALA A 439 -0.81 -9.17 -46.75
C ALA A 439 -1.63 -7.96 -46.27
N LEU A 440 -2.25 -8.05 -45.09
CA LEU A 440 -2.94 -6.91 -44.48
C LEU A 440 -1.96 -5.78 -44.14
N ALA A 441 -0.81 -6.11 -43.53
CA ALA A 441 0.23 -5.13 -43.19
C ALA A 441 0.78 -4.45 -44.44
N ARG A 442 1.06 -5.22 -45.51
CA ARG A 442 1.52 -4.68 -46.79
C ARG A 442 0.52 -3.69 -47.37
N GLU A 443 -0.76 -4.07 -47.41
CA GLU A 443 -1.80 -3.21 -47.94
C GLU A 443 -2.01 -1.95 -47.06
N MET A 444 -1.85 -2.07 -45.73
CA MET A 444 -1.85 -0.93 -44.82
C MET A 444 -0.66 0.01 -45.06
N ALA A 445 0.51 -0.50 -45.43
CA ALA A 445 1.67 0.30 -45.78
C ALA A 445 1.50 1.02 -47.13
N GLU A 446 1.01 0.32 -48.16
CA GLU A 446 0.83 0.87 -49.52
C GLU A 446 -0.35 1.86 -49.64
N GLU A 447 -1.51 1.53 -49.07
CA GLU A 447 -2.75 2.30 -49.26
C GLU A 447 -3.32 2.90 -47.98
N GLY A 448 -2.79 2.56 -46.81
CA GLY A 448 -3.33 3.01 -45.52
C GLY A 448 -3.02 4.46 -45.16
N GLY A 449 -2.19 5.17 -45.95
CA GLY A 449 -1.76 6.54 -45.66
C GLY A 449 -1.24 6.69 -44.23
N GLY A 450 -0.52 5.67 -43.75
CA GLY A 450 -0.01 5.54 -42.38
C GLY A 450 -1.05 5.50 -41.25
N THR A 451 -2.36 5.43 -41.54
CA THR A 451 -3.43 5.37 -40.51
C THR A 451 -3.55 4.03 -39.78
N LYS A 452 -2.70 3.04 -40.13
CA LYS A 452 -2.71 1.66 -39.60
C LYS A 452 -4.08 0.96 -39.71
N ARG A 453 -4.89 1.39 -40.69
CA ARG A 453 -6.29 1.00 -40.84
C ARG A 453 -6.62 0.73 -42.30
N LEU A 454 -7.49 -0.26 -42.53
CA LEU A 454 -8.09 -0.54 -43.83
C LEU A 454 -9.62 -0.54 -43.72
N PRO A 455 -10.36 -0.14 -44.78
CA PRO A 455 -11.80 -0.36 -44.83
C PRO A 455 -12.13 -1.84 -44.60
N LYS A 456 -13.12 -2.13 -43.75
CA LYS A 456 -13.47 -3.50 -43.34
C LYS A 456 -13.72 -4.43 -44.51
N ASP A 457 -14.46 -3.98 -45.53
CA ASP A 457 -14.77 -4.81 -46.69
C ASP A 457 -13.50 -5.20 -47.46
N LYS A 458 -12.51 -4.30 -47.53
CA LYS A 458 -11.22 -4.56 -48.16
C LYS A 458 -10.37 -5.52 -47.33
N ALA A 459 -10.23 -5.28 -46.03
CA ALA A 459 -9.51 -6.18 -45.12
C ALA A 459 -10.12 -7.59 -45.12
N LYS A 460 -11.45 -7.68 -45.10
CA LYS A 460 -12.20 -8.93 -45.17
C LYS A 460 -11.99 -9.67 -46.49
N GLN A 461 -11.87 -8.94 -47.60
CA GLN A 461 -11.54 -9.52 -48.89
C GLN A 461 -10.12 -10.12 -48.85
N ILE A 462 -9.12 -9.33 -48.48
CA ILE A 462 -7.70 -9.74 -48.40
C ILE A 462 -7.54 -11.03 -47.59
N VAL A 463 -8.08 -11.06 -46.37
CA VAL A 463 -7.94 -12.23 -45.48
C VAL A 463 -8.67 -13.46 -46.04
N ASN A 464 -9.89 -13.30 -46.57
CA ASN A 464 -10.66 -14.46 -47.04
C ASN A 464 -10.20 -15.00 -48.39
N ASP A 465 -9.43 -14.24 -49.18
CA ASP A 465 -8.83 -14.73 -50.41
C ASP A 465 -7.80 -15.85 -50.17
N PHE A 466 -7.21 -15.91 -48.97
CA PHE A 466 -6.34 -17.01 -48.54
C PHE A 466 -7.10 -18.30 -48.19
N LEU A 467 -8.39 -18.20 -47.88
CA LEU A 467 -9.26 -19.35 -47.60
C LEU A 467 -10.69 -19.15 -48.16
N PRO A 468 -10.84 -19.16 -49.51
CA PRO A 468 -12.07 -18.74 -50.16
C PRO A 468 -13.18 -19.79 -50.07
N GLY A 469 -14.42 -19.35 -50.37
CA GLY A 469 -15.58 -20.24 -50.50
C GLY A 469 -16.32 -20.57 -49.20
N ARG A 470 -16.05 -19.85 -48.11
CA ARG A 470 -16.65 -20.07 -46.78
C ARG A 470 -17.69 -19.00 -46.43
N ARG A 471 -18.66 -19.37 -45.59
CA ARG A 471 -19.60 -18.40 -45.00
C ARG A 471 -18.91 -17.63 -43.87
N TYR A 472 -19.45 -16.46 -43.49
CA TYR A 472 -18.86 -15.64 -42.43
C TYR A 472 -18.54 -16.40 -41.12
N PRO A 473 -19.43 -17.28 -40.60
CA PRO A 473 -19.13 -18.06 -39.40
C PRO A 473 -17.91 -18.99 -39.54
N GLU A 474 -17.56 -19.39 -40.76
CA GLU A 474 -16.47 -20.31 -41.08
C GLU A 474 -15.30 -19.58 -41.78
N SER A 475 -15.34 -18.25 -41.86
CA SER A 475 -14.38 -17.45 -42.63
C SER A 475 -13.10 -17.22 -41.83
N LEU A 476 -11.94 -17.18 -42.51
CA LEU A 476 -10.65 -16.92 -41.85
C LEU A 476 -10.66 -15.56 -41.16
N TYR A 477 -11.25 -14.55 -41.78
CA TYR A 477 -11.39 -13.21 -41.21
C TYR A 477 -12.09 -13.22 -39.84
N ARG A 478 -13.22 -13.94 -39.72
CA ARG A 478 -13.97 -14.01 -38.46
C ARG A 478 -13.13 -14.64 -37.34
N HIS A 479 -12.34 -15.65 -37.67
CA HIS A 479 -11.53 -16.36 -36.68
C HIS A 479 -10.30 -15.56 -36.25
N ILE A 480 -9.62 -14.88 -37.19
CA ILE A 480 -8.52 -13.95 -36.87
C ILE A 480 -9.04 -12.78 -36.00
N LEU A 481 -10.27 -12.31 -36.24
CA LEU A 481 -10.94 -11.31 -35.42
C LEU A 481 -11.31 -11.83 -34.01
N SER A 482 -11.75 -13.09 -33.88
CA SER A 482 -12.10 -13.67 -32.58
C SER A 482 -10.87 -14.01 -31.73
N GLU A 483 -9.76 -14.36 -32.38
CA GLU A 483 -8.47 -14.63 -31.74
C GLU A 483 -7.76 -13.34 -31.30
N GLY A 484 -8.26 -12.16 -31.69
CA GLY A 484 -7.72 -10.87 -31.27
C GLY A 484 -6.43 -10.48 -32.00
N VAL A 485 -6.21 -10.98 -33.22
CA VAL A 485 -5.09 -10.52 -34.07
C VAL A 485 -5.45 -9.18 -34.71
N ILE A 486 -6.70 -9.05 -35.15
CA ILE A 486 -7.26 -7.83 -35.73
C ILE A 486 -8.48 -7.38 -34.92
N SER A 487 -8.73 -6.07 -34.92
CA SER A 487 -9.88 -5.44 -34.30
C SER A 487 -10.65 -4.62 -35.33
N GLU A 488 -11.97 -4.72 -35.30
CA GLU A 488 -12.86 -3.82 -36.02
C GLU A 488 -13.07 -2.55 -35.19
N VAL A 489 -12.91 -1.39 -35.82
CA VAL A 489 -13.11 -0.07 -35.21
C VAL A 489 -14.11 0.73 -36.02
N VAL A 490 -14.93 1.51 -35.33
CA VAL A 490 -15.85 2.46 -35.96
C VAL A 490 -15.09 3.77 -36.12
N GLN A 491 -15.06 4.32 -37.34
CA GLN A 491 -14.44 5.63 -37.55
C GLN A 491 -15.31 6.73 -36.94
N PHE A 492 -14.69 7.77 -36.38
CA PHE A 492 -15.39 8.91 -35.73
C PHE A 492 -16.24 9.72 -36.71
N ASP A 493 -16.00 9.58 -38.01
CA ASP A 493 -16.80 10.20 -39.06
C ASP A 493 -17.97 9.27 -39.43
N GLU A 494 -19.21 9.72 -39.22
CA GLU A 494 -20.44 8.93 -39.41
C GLU A 494 -20.56 8.34 -40.84
N ASP A 495 -19.90 8.95 -41.82
CA ASP A 495 -19.91 8.54 -43.22
C ASP A 495 -18.79 7.54 -43.60
N ALA A 496 -17.81 7.28 -42.74
CA ALA A 496 -16.56 6.61 -43.14
C ALA A 496 -16.51 5.07 -42.93
N GLY A 497 -17.62 4.47 -42.47
CA GLY A 497 -17.75 3.01 -42.39
C GLY A 497 -16.86 2.35 -41.33
N GLU A 498 -16.86 1.02 -41.30
CA GLU A 498 -16.01 0.24 -40.38
C GLU A 498 -14.61 0.09 -40.96
N ALA A 499 -13.61 0.22 -40.10
CA ALA A 499 -12.23 -0.07 -40.43
C ALA A 499 -11.70 -1.23 -39.60
N VAL A 500 -10.62 -1.83 -40.09
CA VAL A 500 -9.88 -2.92 -39.44
C VAL A 500 -8.47 -2.42 -39.17
N ARG A 501 -8.00 -2.63 -37.95
CA ARG A 501 -6.61 -2.46 -37.52
C ARG A 501 -6.12 -3.74 -36.86
N PHE A 502 -4.81 -3.88 -36.66
CA PHE A 502 -4.33 -4.88 -35.71
C PHE A 502 -4.76 -4.53 -34.28
N SER A 503 -4.98 -5.55 -33.45
CA SER A 503 -5.49 -5.34 -32.09
C SER A 503 -4.49 -4.69 -31.14
N TYR A 504 -3.20 -4.76 -31.46
CA TYR A 504 -2.11 -4.19 -30.68
C TYR A 504 -1.35 -3.17 -31.53
N ASP A 505 -1.25 -1.92 -31.08
CA ASP A 505 -0.63 -0.86 -31.89
C ASP A 505 0.87 -1.12 -32.11
N LYS A 506 1.61 -1.60 -31.10
CA LYS A 506 3.01 -2.05 -31.28
C LYS A 506 3.14 -3.19 -32.29
N PHE A 507 2.22 -4.15 -32.30
CA PHE A 507 2.19 -5.20 -33.33
C PHE A 507 2.02 -4.58 -34.73
N ALA A 508 1.10 -3.63 -34.88
CA ALA A 508 0.90 -2.93 -36.14
C ALA A 508 2.17 -2.20 -36.57
N ASP A 509 2.80 -1.46 -35.67
CA ASP A 509 4.01 -0.68 -35.93
C ASP A 509 5.17 -1.54 -36.44
N HIS A 510 5.44 -2.66 -35.77
CA HIS A 510 6.48 -3.59 -36.19
C HIS A 510 6.18 -4.24 -37.54
N MET A 511 4.95 -4.73 -37.74
CA MET A 511 4.56 -5.34 -39.02
C MET A 511 4.64 -4.32 -40.17
N LEU A 512 4.22 -3.09 -39.93
CA LEU A 512 4.31 -2.02 -40.91
C LEU A 512 5.76 -1.64 -41.20
N ALA A 513 6.59 -1.43 -40.18
CA ALA A 513 8.00 -1.10 -40.35
C ALA A 513 8.72 -2.14 -41.23
N GLN A 514 8.50 -3.44 -40.97
CA GLN A 514 9.02 -4.51 -41.83
C GLN A 514 8.54 -4.38 -43.27
N GLN A 515 7.25 -4.13 -43.50
CA GLN A 515 6.73 -3.95 -44.86
C GLN A 515 7.24 -2.68 -45.54
N TYR A 516 7.44 -1.57 -44.82
CA TYR A 516 8.05 -0.35 -45.37
C TYR A 516 9.49 -0.62 -45.83
N LEU A 517 10.28 -1.33 -45.02
CA LEU A 517 11.65 -1.71 -45.41
C LEU A 517 11.63 -2.66 -46.61
N ASP A 518 10.79 -3.69 -46.61
CA ASP A 518 10.67 -4.66 -47.72
C ASP A 518 10.21 -4.03 -49.05
N LEU A 519 9.29 -3.05 -49.00
CA LEU A 519 8.70 -2.43 -50.18
C LEU A 519 9.58 -1.34 -50.79
N TYR A 520 10.19 -0.52 -49.94
CA TYR A 520 10.79 0.75 -50.36
C TYR A 520 12.32 0.77 -50.26
N VAL A 521 12.95 -0.16 -49.52
CA VAL A 521 14.40 -0.18 -49.32
C VAL A 521 15.08 -1.32 -50.09
N ASP A 522 15.55 -1.03 -51.31
CA ASP A 522 16.38 -1.95 -52.13
C ASP A 522 17.84 -1.44 -52.19
N GLY A 523 18.57 -1.57 -51.08
CA GLY A 523 19.97 -1.14 -50.97
C GLY A 523 20.23 -0.17 -49.82
N ASP A 524 20.76 1.02 -50.13
CA ASP A 524 21.07 2.06 -49.14
C ASP A 524 19.80 2.79 -48.69
N PHE A 525 19.59 2.92 -47.38
CA PHE A 525 18.38 3.54 -46.82
C PHE A 525 18.23 5.01 -47.21
N ARG A 526 19.34 5.76 -47.38
CA ARG A 526 19.30 7.17 -47.77
C ARG A 526 18.75 7.36 -49.19
N ASP A 527 19.16 6.47 -50.09
CA ASP A 527 18.68 6.48 -51.48
C ASP A 527 17.17 6.16 -51.50
N ALA A 528 16.75 5.13 -50.75
CA ALA A 528 15.35 4.74 -50.62
C ALA A 528 14.45 5.85 -50.03
N LEU A 529 14.90 6.51 -48.96
CA LEU A 529 14.20 7.62 -48.33
C LEU A 529 13.98 8.80 -49.28
N SER A 530 14.92 9.02 -50.23
CA SER A 530 14.83 10.11 -51.20
C SER A 530 13.93 9.78 -52.40
N ASP A 531 13.74 8.48 -52.69
CA ASP A 531 13.07 7.98 -53.90
C ASP A 531 11.60 7.55 -53.67
N SER A 532 11.15 7.41 -52.40
CA SER A 532 9.78 7.03 -52.03
C SER A 532 9.06 8.13 -51.25
N ASP A 533 8.00 8.67 -51.84
CA ASP A 533 7.12 9.66 -51.19
C ASP A 533 6.44 9.04 -49.95
N GLU A 534 6.10 7.75 -49.97
CA GLU A 534 5.43 7.04 -48.86
C GLU A 534 6.35 6.85 -47.65
N LEU A 535 7.61 6.49 -47.87
CA LEU A 535 8.60 6.37 -46.80
C LEU A 535 8.98 7.76 -46.26
N GLN A 536 9.08 8.76 -47.13
CA GLN A 536 9.36 10.15 -46.73
C GLN A 536 8.22 10.73 -45.87
N GLU A 537 6.96 10.44 -46.17
CA GLU A 537 5.79 10.93 -45.41
C GLU A 537 5.88 10.56 -43.91
N VAL A 538 6.46 9.40 -43.59
CA VAL A 538 6.66 8.93 -42.20
C VAL A 538 7.50 9.94 -41.39
N PHE A 539 8.49 10.55 -42.04
CA PHE A 539 9.42 11.48 -41.42
C PHE A 539 9.02 12.96 -41.59
N ASP A 540 8.12 13.26 -42.53
CA ASP A 540 7.53 14.60 -42.68
C ASP A 540 6.51 14.92 -41.56
N ASP A 541 5.90 13.90 -40.94
CA ASP A 541 5.01 14.04 -39.77
C ASP A 541 5.37 13.04 -38.63
N PRO A 542 6.51 13.24 -37.93
CA PRO A 542 6.98 12.29 -36.92
C PRO A 542 6.03 12.09 -35.74
N PHE A 543 5.23 13.10 -35.38
CA PHE A 543 4.26 13.00 -34.30
C PHE A 543 3.15 12.01 -34.62
N ARG A 544 2.64 12.02 -35.85
CA ARG A 544 1.62 11.08 -36.32
C ARG A 544 2.15 9.65 -36.41
N TYR A 545 3.42 9.49 -36.78
CA TYR A 545 4.05 8.19 -37.04
C TYR A 545 5.06 7.77 -35.98
N SER A 546 4.98 8.33 -34.77
CA SER A 546 5.90 8.07 -33.67
C SER A 546 6.14 6.58 -33.40
N GLY A 547 5.08 5.76 -33.32
CA GLY A 547 5.23 4.31 -33.13
C GLY A 547 5.91 3.59 -34.31
N LEU A 548 5.70 4.07 -35.53
CA LEU A 548 6.35 3.50 -36.72
C LEU A 548 7.83 3.89 -36.76
N ILE A 549 8.17 5.13 -36.39
CA ILE A 549 9.56 5.61 -36.24
C ILE A 549 10.26 4.83 -35.14
N GLN A 550 9.59 4.57 -34.01
CA GLN A 550 10.11 3.70 -32.96
C GLN A 550 10.42 2.31 -33.51
N ALA A 551 9.50 1.69 -34.26
CA ALA A 551 9.71 0.37 -34.86
C ALA A 551 10.83 0.37 -35.94
N LEU A 552 10.95 1.43 -36.73
CA LEU A 552 12.06 1.61 -37.68
C LEU A 552 13.41 1.75 -36.96
N SER A 553 13.44 2.45 -35.81
CA SER A 553 14.63 2.59 -34.96
C SER A 553 15.10 1.26 -34.35
N ILE A 554 14.22 0.25 -34.31
CA ILE A 554 14.54 -1.13 -33.93
C ILE A 554 15.07 -1.89 -35.14
N HIS A 555 14.31 -1.89 -36.25
CA HIS A 555 14.61 -2.74 -37.41
C HIS A 555 15.82 -2.27 -38.24
N LEU A 556 16.10 -0.96 -38.33
CA LEU A 556 17.21 -0.43 -39.13
C LEU A 556 18.59 -0.92 -38.64
N PRO A 557 18.94 -0.79 -37.35
CA PRO A 557 20.18 -1.33 -36.82
C PRO A 557 20.30 -2.85 -36.99
N GLU A 558 19.19 -3.58 -36.83
CA GLU A 558 19.17 -5.04 -36.84
C GLU A 558 19.28 -5.64 -38.25
N GLN A 559 18.64 -5.02 -39.24
CA GLN A 559 18.57 -5.54 -40.62
C GLN A 559 19.60 -4.89 -41.55
N HIS A 560 19.95 -3.63 -41.28
CA HIS A 560 20.79 -2.81 -42.16
C HIS A 560 22.05 -2.27 -41.48
N ASN A 561 22.22 -2.42 -40.15
CA ASN A 561 23.37 -1.96 -39.38
C ASN A 561 23.64 -0.44 -39.57
N VAL A 562 22.57 0.35 -39.50
CA VAL A 562 22.57 1.82 -39.61
C VAL A 562 21.59 2.42 -38.59
N GLU A 563 21.82 3.65 -38.16
CA GLU A 563 20.97 4.34 -37.20
C GLU A 563 20.01 5.32 -37.88
N ILE A 564 18.84 5.55 -37.29
CA ILE A 564 17.82 6.41 -37.90
C ILE A 564 18.26 7.88 -37.97
N PHE A 565 19.04 8.33 -36.99
CA PHE A 565 19.57 9.69 -36.90
C PHE A 565 20.70 9.97 -37.91
N ASP A 566 21.26 8.94 -38.55
CA ASP A 566 22.23 9.11 -39.65
C ASP A 566 21.58 9.72 -40.91
N PHE A 567 20.25 9.65 -40.98
CA PHE A 567 19.46 10.02 -42.16
C PHE A 567 18.47 11.15 -41.87
N ILE A 568 17.99 11.26 -40.63
CA ILE A 568 16.95 12.20 -40.23
C ILE A 568 17.49 13.16 -39.16
N ASP A 569 17.55 14.44 -39.50
CA ASP A 569 17.97 15.53 -38.62
C ASP A 569 16.71 16.26 -38.10
N SER A 570 16.11 15.73 -37.02
CA SER A 570 14.86 16.24 -36.43
C SER A 570 14.74 15.88 -34.95
N GLU A 571 14.51 16.86 -34.07
CA GLU A 571 14.25 16.63 -32.64
C GLU A 571 13.02 15.71 -32.41
N ALA A 572 12.04 15.74 -33.33
CA ALA A 572 10.81 14.97 -33.20
C ALA A 572 11.00 13.44 -33.31
N ILE A 573 12.17 12.95 -33.74
CA ILE A 573 12.50 11.51 -33.73
C ILE A 573 13.15 11.04 -32.43
N LEU A 574 13.58 11.95 -31.55
CA LEU A 574 14.32 11.63 -30.32
C LEU A 574 13.51 10.75 -29.36
N ILE A 575 12.28 11.15 -29.01
CA ILE A 575 11.42 10.37 -28.10
C ILE A 575 11.09 8.97 -28.69
N PRO A 576 10.66 8.83 -29.96
CA PRO A 576 10.53 7.51 -30.61
C PRO A 576 11.81 6.67 -30.55
N PHE A 577 12.97 7.29 -30.78
CA PHE A 577 14.27 6.63 -30.69
C PHE A 577 14.57 6.16 -29.26
N ILE A 578 14.41 7.01 -28.25
CA ILE A 578 14.57 6.67 -26.83
C ILE A 578 13.67 5.47 -26.48
N LYS A 579 12.39 5.51 -26.84
CA LYS A 579 11.44 4.41 -26.60
C LYS A 579 11.80 3.12 -27.35
N SER A 580 12.58 3.20 -28.42
CA SER A 580 13.06 2.04 -29.18
C SER A 580 14.11 1.24 -28.41
N LEU A 581 14.92 1.89 -27.57
CA LEU A 581 16.04 1.26 -26.85
C LEU A 581 15.58 0.10 -25.97
N GLY A 582 14.39 0.21 -25.36
CA GLY A 582 13.78 -0.85 -24.54
C GLY A 582 13.51 -2.18 -25.27
N TRP A 583 13.60 -2.18 -26.60
CA TRP A 583 13.19 -3.29 -27.47
C TRP A 583 14.27 -3.74 -28.45
N ARG A 584 15.38 -3.01 -28.57
CA ARG A 584 16.49 -3.32 -29.48
C ARG A 584 17.28 -4.54 -29.03
N ASP A 585 17.92 -5.21 -29.98
CA ASP A 585 18.94 -6.21 -29.65
C ASP A 585 20.08 -5.54 -28.88
N PRO A 586 20.43 -6.01 -27.67
CA PRO A 586 21.62 -5.55 -26.96
C PRO A 586 22.88 -5.50 -27.83
N GLN A 587 23.03 -6.44 -28.77
CA GLN A 587 24.17 -6.50 -29.67
C GLN A 587 24.23 -5.33 -30.68
N THR A 588 23.10 -4.67 -30.96
CA THR A 588 23.07 -3.48 -31.83
C THR A 588 23.43 -2.19 -31.11
N LEU A 589 23.46 -2.22 -29.78
CA LEU A 589 23.75 -1.07 -28.93
C LEU A 589 25.20 -1.04 -28.46
N ILE A 590 25.98 -2.07 -28.76
CA ILE A 590 27.38 -2.19 -28.33
C ILE A 590 28.35 -2.10 -29.51
N ASP A 591 29.55 -1.62 -29.22
CA ASP A 591 30.67 -1.62 -30.15
C ASP A 591 31.39 -2.98 -30.20
N SER A 592 32.48 -3.07 -30.98
CA SER A 592 33.26 -4.30 -31.10
C SER A 592 33.98 -4.74 -29.81
N ASN A 593 34.06 -3.88 -28.79
CA ASN A 593 34.65 -4.16 -27.49
C ASN A 593 33.59 -4.62 -26.46
N GLY A 594 32.30 -4.46 -26.78
CA GLY A 594 31.19 -4.78 -25.91
C GLY A 594 30.71 -3.62 -25.04
N ASP A 595 31.24 -2.42 -25.25
CA ASP A 595 30.81 -1.19 -24.58
C ASP A 595 29.66 -0.55 -25.37
N ILE A 596 28.85 0.32 -24.75
CA ILE A 596 27.77 1.03 -25.45
C ILE A 596 28.35 1.84 -26.62
N SER A 597 27.65 1.82 -27.75
CA SER A 597 28.02 2.59 -28.95
C SER A 597 28.11 4.07 -28.63
N GLN A 598 29.31 4.64 -28.79
CA GLN A 598 29.56 6.07 -28.59
C GLN A 598 28.66 6.93 -29.47
N GLU A 599 28.33 6.48 -30.68
CA GLU A 599 27.43 7.20 -31.59
C GLU A 599 26.01 7.32 -31.03
N VAL A 600 25.50 6.25 -30.41
CA VAL A 600 24.19 6.26 -29.72
C VAL A 600 24.24 7.14 -28.47
N THR A 601 25.30 7.02 -27.66
CA THR A 601 25.48 7.85 -26.46
C THR A 601 25.60 9.33 -26.80
N ASP A 602 26.40 9.67 -27.81
CA ASP A 602 26.59 11.05 -28.26
C ASP A 602 25.26 11.64 -28.75
N TYR A 603 24.51 10.91 -29.58
CA TYR A 603 23.19 11.35 -30.04
C TYR A 603 22.20 11.57 -28.89
N LEU A 604 22.09 10.61 -27.96
CA LEU A 604 21.18 10.74 -26.81
C LEU A 604 21.47 11.99 -25.99
N TRP A 605 22.72 12.20 -25.61
CA TRP A 605 23.08 13.30 -24.71
C TRP A 605 23.31 14.64 -25.42
N SER A 606 23.52 14.66 -26.75
CA SER A 606 23.62 15.92 -27.51
C SER A 606 22.25 16.50 -27.87
N GLU A 607 21.27 15.65 -28.13
CA GLU A 607 19.94 16.07 -28.60
C GLU A 607 18.95 16.30 -27.46
N ILE A 608 19.12 15.69 -26.29
CA ILE A 608 18.27 15.98 -25.12
C ILE A 608 18.47 17.45 -24.71
N GLY A 609 17.44 18.25 -24.98
CA GLY A 609 17.41 19.68 -24.66
C GLY A 609 16.36 20.03 -23.61
N GLU A 610 15.32 19.21 -23.48
CA GLU A 610 14.19 19.44 -22.58
C GLU A 610 14.05 18.34 -21.50
N LEU A 611 13.45 18.70 -20.35
CA LEU A 611 13.23 17.76 -19.24
C LEU A 611 12.29 16.62 -19.63
N ASP A 612 11.29 16.86 -20.47
CA ASP A 612 10.34 15.82 -20.91
C ASP A 612 11.05 14.69 -21.69
N GLU A 613 12.05 15.05 -22.52
CA GLU A 613 12.87 14.10 -23.27
C GLU A 613 13.78 13.28 -22.34
N LEU A 614 14.41 13.96 -21.38
CA LEU A 614 15.23 13.34 -20.35
C LEU A 614 14.42 12.35 -19.49
N TYR A 615 13.20 12.74 -19.11
CA TYR A 615 12.31 11.90 -18.32
C TYR A 615 11.89 10.64 -19.09
N GLU A 616 11.67 10.75 -20.40
CA GLU A 616 11.41 9.56 -21.22
C GLU A 616 12.62 8.64 -21.29
N LEU A 617 13.85 9.18 -21.34
CA LEU A 617 15.06 8.35 -21.21
C LEU A 617 15.11 7.64 -19.86
N TRP A 618 14.80 8.35 -18.76
CA TRP A 618 14.74 7.76 -17.42
C TRP A 618 13.74 6.63 -17.30
N ARG A 619 12.52 6.77 -17.84
CA ARG A 619 11.52 5.68 -17.86
C ARG A 619 12.03 4.44 -18.61
N VAL A 620 12.71 4.65 -19.74
CA VAL A 620 13.30 3.54 -20.53
C VAL A 620 14.46 2.89 -19.79
N LEU A 621 15.36 3.65 -19.18
CA LEU A 621 16.46 3.11 -18.38
C LEU A 621 15.95 2.35 -17.16
N LEU A 622 14.92 2.85 -16.47
CA LEU A 622 14.27 2.12 -15.37
C LEU A 622 13.65 0.81 -15.85
N THR A 623 12.98 0.81 -17.01
CA THR A 623 12.44 -0.40 -17.63
C THR A 623 13.52 -1.46 -17.90
N LEU A 624 14.73 -1.02 -18.25
CA LEU A 624 15.88 -1.85 -18.59
C LEU A 624 16.78 -2.19 -17.40
N ALA A 625 16.63 -1.48 -16.27
CA ALA A 625 17.53 -1.55 -15.12
C ALA A 625 17.73 -2.99 -14.63
N THR A 626 16.64 -3.75 -14.55
CA THR A 626 16.64 -5.13 -14.02
C THR A 626 17.08 -6.19 -15.05
N SER A 627 17.43 -5.81 -16.27
CA SER A 627 17.89 -6.73 -17.31
C SER A 627 19.41 -6.93 -17.25
N SER A 628 19.85 -8.08 -16.73
CA SER A 628 21.28 -8.38 -16.54
C SER A 628 22.11 -8.41 -17.83
N GLU A 629 21.51 -8.72 -18.96
CA GLU A 629 22.20 -8.84 -20.25
C GLU A 629 22.11 -7.57 -21.12
N HIS A 630 21.36 -6.54 -20.68
CA HIS A 630 21.18 -5.31 -21.45
C HIS A 630 22.27 -4.28 -21.13
N PRO A 631 22.93 -3.64 -22.13
CA PRO A 631 24.01 -2.70 -21.87
C PRO A 631 23.55 -1.42 -21.15
N LEU A 632 22.29 -1.03 -21.32
CA LEU A 632 21.65 0.11 -20.63
C LEU A 632 20.96 -0.27 -19.30
N ASN A 633 21.40 -1.33 -18.63
CA ASN A 633 20.84 -1.76 -17.35
C ASN A 633 21.30 -0.86 -16.18
N THR A 634 21.09 -1.32 -14.94
CA THR A 634 21.45 -0.55 -13.74
C THR A 634 22.91 -0.10 -13.70
N GLU A 635 23.85 -0.85 -14.29
CA GLU A 635 25.27 -0.41 -14.30
C GLU A 635 25.46 0.87 -15.11
N TYR A 636 24.77 1.00 -16.24
CA TYR A 636 24.80 2.24 -17.04
C TYR A 636 24.13 3.39 -16.30
N LEU A 637 22.95 3.14 -15.71
CA LEU A 637 22.25 4.14 -14.90
C LEU A 637 23.10 4.63 -13.72
N HIS A 638 23.76 3.71 -13.02
CA HIS A 638 24.67 4.02 -11.92
C HIS A 638 25.85 4.86 -12.41
N GLY A 639 26.48 4.49 -13.53
CA GLY A 639 27.56 5.26 -14.15
C GLY A 639 27.17 6.72 -14.41
N ILE A 640 25.98 6.95 -14.99
CA ILE A 640 25.48 8.31 -15.27
C ILE A 640 25.26 9.09 -13.97
N LEU A 641 24.51 8.54 -13.02
CA LEU A 641 24.11 9.26 -11.80
C LEU A 641 25.28 9.56 -10.87
N MET A 642 26.36 8.77 -10.93
CA MET A 642 27.63 9.02 -10.23
C MET A 642 28.32 10.31 -10.70
N GLU A 643 28.18 10.69 -11.97
CA GLU A 643 28.83 11.90 -12.51
C GLU A 643 28.16 13.19 -12.05
N TYR A 644 26.91 13.11 -11.59
CA TYR A 644 26.13 14.27 -11.20
C TYR A 644 26.57 14.87 -9.86
N GLY A 645 26.62 16.20 -9.80
CA GLY A 645 26.59 16.95 -8.54
C GLY A 645 25.22 16.86 -7.87
N VAL A 646 25.13 17.06 -6.55
CA VAL A 646 23.86 17.02 -5.78
C VAL A 646 22.76 17.86 -6.44
N ARG A 647 23.04 19.12 -6.77
CA ARG A 647 22.09 20.02 -7.47
C ARG A 647 21.58 19.43 -8.78
N GLY A 648 22.49 18.95 -9.63
CA GLY A 648 22.12 18.39 -10.93
C GLY A 648 21.26 17.15 -10.77
N ARG A 649 21.67 16.24 -9.86
CA ARG A 649 20.94 14.99 -9.60
C ARG A 649 19.55 15.28 -9.07
N ASP A 650 19.42 16.26 -8.19
CA ASP A 650 18.12 16.63 -7.67
C ASP A 650 17.20 17.29 -8.70
N HIS A 651 17.76 18.10 -9.59
CA HIS A 651 17.00 18.77 -10.64
C HIS A 651 16.49 17.76 -11.70
N ASP A 652 17.34 16.84 -12.13
CA ASP A 652 17.08 15.97 -13.29
C ASP A 652 16.48 14.61 -12.88
N TRP A 653 16.86 14.07 -11.72
CA TRP A 653 16.51 12.72 -11.28
C TRP A 653 15.58 12.72 -10.07
N SER A 654 15.92 13.37 -8.96
CA SER A 654 15.06 13.36 -7.76
C SER A 654 13.69 14.01 -8.01
N ARG A 655 13.64 15.03 -8.88
CA ARG A 655 12.39 15.66 -9.31
C ARG A 655 11.54 14.71 -10.16
N PHE A 656 12.15 14.06 -11.15
CA PHE A 656 11.52 13.02 -11.95
C PHE A 656 10.90 11.94 -11.05
N LEU A 657 11.68 11.41 -10.10
CA LEU A 657 11.20 10.41 -9.14
C LEU A 657 10.00 10.89 -8.30
N HIS A 658 10.02 12.15 -7.87
CA HIS A 658 8.92 12.74 -7.11
C HIS A 658 7.62 12.78 -7.93
N GLU A 659 7.73 13.19 -9.20
CA GLU A 659 6.59 13.32 -10.11
C GLU A 659 6.04 11.94 -10.50
N GLU A 660 6.91 11.01 -10.89
CA GLU A 660 6.52 9.64 -11.29
C GLU A 660 5.89 8.84 -10.15
N PHE A 661 6.36 9.00 -8.91
CA PHE A 661 5.77 8.28 -7.78
C PHE A 661 4.32 8.66 -7.50
N GLY A 662 3.85 9.82 -8.01
CA GLY A 662 2.45 10.22 -7.96
C GLY A 662 1.55 9.48 -8.95
N GLU A 663 2.12 8.72 -9.89
CA GLU A 663 1.39 7.88 -10.84
C GLU A 663 1.57 6.41 -10.50
N ASP A 664 0.49 5.73 -10.08
CA ASP A 664 0.51 4.31 -9.70
C ASP A 664 0.94 3.38 -10.85
N THR A 665 0.98 3.91 -12.09
CA THR A 665 1.41 3.20 -13.28
C THR A 665 2.86 3.47 -13.68
N SER A 666 3.60 4.35 -13.00
CA SER A 666 5.00 4.63 -13.36
C SER A 666 5.94 3.47 -13.06
N GLU A 667 7.10 3.44 -13.71
CA GLU A 667 8.15 2.46 -13.43
C GLU A 667 8.71 2.63 -11.99
N VAL A 668 8.73 3.86 -11.47
CA VAL A 668 9.17 4.18 -10.11
C VAL A 668 8.22 3.56 -9.08
N PHE A 669 6.92 3.83 -9.20
CA PHE A 669 5.92 3.26 -8.30
C PHE A 669 5.94 1.73 -8.35
N ARG A 670 6.00 1.16 -9.56
CA ARG A 670 6.04 -0.29 -9.76
C ARG A 670 7.26 -0.94 -9.10
N LEU A 671 8.48 -0.39 -9.26
CA LEU A 671 9.70 -0.94 -8.64
C LEU A 671 9.63 -0.92 -7.11
N VAL A 672 9.16 0.18 -6.52
CA VAL A 672 9.10 0.32 -5.05
C VAL A 672 8.00 -0.54 -4.45
N ASN A 673 6.77 -0.45 -4.98
CA ASN A 673 5.65 -1.25 -4.48
C ASN A 673 5.93 -2.74 -4.62
N TRP A 674 6.58 -3.12 -5.73
CA TRP A 674 7.05 -4.48 -5.92
C TRP A 674 8.07 -4.90 -4.87
N GLY A 675 9.17 -4.16 -4.69
CA GLY A 675 10.17 -4.51 -3.68
C GLY A 675 9.60 -4.56 -2.25
N PHE A 676 8.59 -3.74 -1.95
CA PHE A 676 7.91 -3.73 -0.66
C PHE A 676 7.00 -4.96 -0.44
N SER A 677 6.36 -5.52 -1.48
CA SER A 677 5.36 -6.60 -1.42
C SER A 677 5.91 -8.04 -1.45
N LEU A 678 7.24 -8.22 -1.40
CA LEU A 678 7.90 -9.52 -1.59
C LEU A 678 7.90 -10.47 -0.38
N GLU A 679 7.29 -10.12 0.75
CA GLU A 679 7.54 -10.74 2.07
C GLU A 679 7.39 -12.27 2.10
N ASN A 680 6.55 -12.86 1.24
CA ASN A 680 6.31 -14.31 1.18
C ASN A 680 6.95 -15.02 -0.01
N ASN A 681 7.63 -14.30 -0.91
CA ASN A 681 8.02 -14.81 -2.22
C ASN A 681 9.36 -14.24 -2.70
N PRO A 682 10.48 -14.74 -2.15
CA PRO A 682 11.80 -14.17 -2.41
C PRO A 682 12.21 -14.35 -3.87
N ILE A 683 12.95 -13.36 -4.38
CA ILE A 683 13.60 -13.43 -5.68
C ILE A 683 14.71 -14.50 -5.61
N GLU A 684 14.75 -15.45 -6.56
CA GLU A 684 15.80 -16.49 -6.54
C GLU A 684 17.15 -16.01 -7.11
N SER A 685 17.14 -15.03 -8.01
CA SER A 685 18.33 -14.56 -8.73
C SER A 685 19.09 -13.50 -7.95
N ILE A 686 20.31 -13.83 -7.51
CA ILE A 686 21.22 -12.92 -6.79
C ILE A 686 21.53 -11.66 -7.61
N GLU A 687 21.73 -11.82 -8.92
CA GLU A 687 22.09 -10.71 -9.81
C GLU A 687 20.90 -9.78 -10.01
N LEU A 688 19.68 -10.33 -10.10
CA LEU A 688 18.48 -9.53 -10.19
C LEU A 688 18.31 -8.69 -8.91
N LYS A 689 18.44 -9.32 -7.73
CA LYS A 689 18.42 -8.61 -6.44
C LYS A 689 19.43 -7.46 -6.42
N ARG A 690 20.68 -7.73 -6.83
CA ARG A 690 21.75 -6.73 -6.90
C ARG A 690 21.37 -5.55 -7.79
N LEU A 691 20.93 -5.80 -9.03
CA LEU A 691 20.55 -4.75 -9.99
C LEU A 691 19.39 -3.90 -9.44
N ILE A 692 18.39 -4.52 -8.82
CA ILE A 692 17.25 -3.81 -8.23
C ILE A 692 17.69 -2.96 -7.05
N SER A 693 18.49 -3.53 -6.14
CA SER A 693 18.95 -2.81 -4.95
C SER A 693 19.82 -1.61 -5.32
N VAL A 694 20.65 -1.71 -6.37
CA VAL A 694 21.40 -0.55 -6.88
C VAL A 694 20.46 0.51 -7.47
N THR A 695 19.42 0.12 -8.22
CA THR A 695 18.41 1.06 -8.74
C THR A 695 17.62 1.75 -7.63
N LEU A 696 17.11 0.99 -6.66
CA LEU A 696 16.38 1.52 -5.51
C LEU A 696 17.27 2.42 -4.64
N SER A 697 18.58 2.15 -4.56
CA SER A 697 19.53 3.02 -3.86
C SER A 697 19.60 4.42 -4.47
N TRP A 698 19.41 4.55 -5.78
CA TRP A 698 19.28 5.85 -6.45
C TRP A 698 17.95 6.55 -6.19
N PHE A 699 16.94 5.89 -5.61
CA PHE A 699 15.69 6.56 -5.21
C PHE A 699 15.82 7.28 -3.87
N LEU A 700 16.86 6.94 -3.10
CA LEU A 700 17.06 7.41 -1.74
C LEU A 700 17.42 8.91 -1.66
N CYS A 701 17.84 9.54 -2.77
CA CYS A 701 18.05 10.98 -2.84
C CYS A 701 16.76 11.81 -2.94
N CYS A 702 15.61 11.18 -3.23
CA CYS A 702 14.36 11.92 -3.43
C CYS A 702 13.88 12.60 -2.13
N PRO A 703 13.43 13.87 -2.18
CA PRO A 703 12.82 14.52 -1.02
C PRO A 703 11.41 13.98 -0.69
N ASN A 704 10.80 13.19 -1.58
CA ASN A 704 9.53 12.52 -1.26
C ASN A 704 9.79 11.37 -0.27
N ARG A 705 9.50 11.58 1.01
CA ARG A 705 9.71 10.56 2.05
C ARG A 705 8.91 9.28 1.86
N PHE A 706 7.69 9.36 1.30
CA PHE A 706 6.93 8.15 0.96
C PHE A 706 7.71 7.27 -0.02
N LEU A 707 8.38 7.87 -1.01
CA LEU A 707 9.24 7.13 -1.93
C LEU A 707 10.52 6.65 -1.23
N ARG A 708 11.23 7.54 -0.53
CA ARG A 708 12.53 7.25 0.09
C ARG A 708 12.46 6.16 1.15
N ASP A 709 11.47 6.23 2.05
CA ASP A 709 11.34 5.32 3.19
C ASP A 709 10.86 3.95 2.70
N ARG A 710 9.88 3.91 1.77
CA ARG A 710 9.46 2.65 1.12
C ARG A 710 10.59 2.03 0.30
N SER A 711 11.40 2.82 -0.39
CA SER A 711 12.58 2.31 -1.12
C SER A 711 13.61 1.71 -0.17
N THR A 712 13.81 2.31 1.01
CA THR A 712 14.72 1.79 2.04
C THR A 712 14.28 0.39 2.50
N LYS A 713 13.00 0.23 2.87
CA LYS A 713 12.43 -1.06 3.27
C LYS A 713 12.32 -2.05 2.11
N ALA A 714 12.07 -1.59 0.89
CA ALA A 714 12.10 -2.42 -0.31
C ALA A 714 13.48 -3.02 -0.55
N ILE A 715 14.58 -2.29 -0.32
CA ILE A 715 15.94 -2.84 -0.39
C ILE A 715 16.12 -3.95 0.65
N VAL A 716 15.65 -3.74 1.90
CA VAL A 716 15.69 -4.76 2.97
C VAL A 716 14.98 -6.04 2.53
N ASN A 717 13.78 -5.91 1.97
CA ASN A 717 12.98 -7.05 1.55
C ASN A 717 13.56 -7.76 0.30
N VAL A 718 14.04 -7.00 -0.69
CA VAL A 718 14.65 -7.53 -1.93
C VAL A 718 15.92 -8.32 -1.64
N VAL A 719 16.81 -7.80 -0.80
CA VAL A 719 18.06 -8.48 -0.44
C VAL A 719 17.75 -9.74 0.38
N GLY A 720 16.89 -9.63 1.40
CA GLY A 720 16.55 -10.75 2.27
C GLY A 720 17.78 -11.31 2.97
N SER A 721 18.01 -12.61 2.87
CA SER A 721 19.16 -13.30 3.49
C SER A 721 20.48 -13.19 2.71
N ASP A 722 20.47 -12.62 1.50
CA ASP A 722 21.66 -12.54 0.64
C ASP A 722 22.54 -11.33 0.98
N LEU A 723 23.05 -11.32 2.22
CA LEU A 723 23.63 -10.13 2.84
C LEU A 723 24.89 -9.59 2.13
N GLU A 724 25.61 -10.42 1.36
CA GLU A 724 26.75 -9.99 0.54
C GLU A 724 26.40 -8.84 -0.43
N ILE A 725 25.14 -8.70 -0.82
CA ILE A 725 24.68 -7.58 -1.66
C ILE A 725 24.87 -6.24 -0.95
N TYR A 726 24.74 -6.17 0.39
CA TYR A 726 24.97 -4.92 1.11
C TYR A 726 26.43 -4.46 1.05
N ILE A 727 27.39 -5.39 0.98
CA ILE A 727 28.81 -5.07 0.78
C ILE A 727 28.98 -4.33 -0.57
N ASP A 728 28.42 -4.90 -1.65
CA ASP A 728 28.45 -4.27 -2.99
C ASP A 728 27.77 -2.89 -3.00
N LEU A 729 26.63 -2.73 -2.31
CA LEU A 729 25.95 -1.43 -2.21
C LEU A 729 26.81 -0.39 -1.46
N ILE A 730 27.36 -0.75 -0.29
CA ILE A 730 28.18 0.18 0.50
C ILE A 730 29.43 0.60 -0.28
N GLU A 731 30.11 -0.35 -0.93
CA GLU A 731 31.30 -0.06 -1.74
C GLU A 731 31.00 0.83 -2.95
N ARG A 732 29.84 0.68 -3.59
CA ARG A 732 29.42 1.52 -4.72
C ARG A 732 29.01 2.92 -4.29
N PHE A 733 28.28 3.03 -3.19
CA PHE A 733 27.64 4.28 -2.80
C PHE A 733 28.46 5.13 -1.83
N ARG A 734 29.54 4.61 -1.22
CA ARG A 734 30.46 5.40 -0.37
C ARG A 734 31.03 6.64 -1.06
N GLY A 735 31.16 6.62 -2.38
CA GLY A 735 31.72 7.72 -3.18
C GLY A 735 30.70 8.78 -3.57
N VAL A 736 29.43 8.60 -3.22
CA VAL A 736 28.34 9.49 -3.65
C VAL A 736 28.32 10.76 -2.82
N ASN A 737 28.23 11.90 -3.50
CA ASN A 737 28.25 13.24 -2.92
C ASN A 737 26.93 13.70 -2.26
N ASP A 738 25.92 12.83 -2.19
CA ASP A 738 24.61 13.10 -1.58
C ASP A 738 24.45 12.22 -0.32
N PRO A 739 24.57 12.81 0.90
CA PRO A 739 24.57 12.05 2.15
C PRO A 739 23.32 11.22 2.41
N TYR A 740 22.16 11.61 1.88
CA TYR A 740 20.91 10.83 2.03
C TYR A 740 21.01 9.44 1.43
N ILE A 741 21.73 9.27 0.32
CA ILE A 741 21.85 7.95 -0.31
C ILE A 741 22.65 7.03 0.59
N LEU A 742 23.83 7.48 1.05
CA LEU A 742 24.69 6.66 1.90
C LEU A 742 24.03 6.36 3.24
N GLU A 743 23.39 7.36 3.87
CA GLU A 743 22.58 7.18 5.09
C GLU A 743 21.60 6.01 4.93
N ARG A 744 20.79 6.03 3.86
CA ARG A 744 19.74 5.03 3.64
C ARG A 744 20.27 3.68 3.16
N VAL A 745 21.42 3.64 2.47
CA VAL A 745 22.11 2.38 2.16
C VAL A 745 22.57 1.68 3.45
N TYR A 746 23.18 2.43 4.39
CA TYR A 746 23.53 1.87 5.70
C TYR A 746 22.29 1.50 6.52
N ALA A 747 21.22 2.30 6.48
CA ALA A 747 19.96 1.95 7.13
C ALA A 747 19.40 0.61 6.61
N ALA A 748 19.39 0.42 5.28
CA ALA A 748 18.94 -0.82 4.67
C ALA A 748 19.85 -2.01 5.01
N ALA A 749 21.18 -1.81 5.01
CA ALA A 749 22.13 -2.84 5.44
C ALA A 749 21.91 -3.22 6.91
N TYR A 750 21.67 -2.23 7.78
CA TYR A 750 21.38 -2.47 9.18
C TYR A 750 20.06 -3.25 9.37
N GLY A 751 18.99 -2.83 8.69
CA GLY A 751 17.72 -3.58 8.68
C GLY A 751 17.89 -5.02 8.19
N GLY A 752 18.71 -5.24 7.16
CA GLY A 752 19.05 -6.55 6.64
C GLY A 752 19.74 -7.46 7.65
N VAL A 753 20.77 -6.97 8.35
CA VAL A 753 21.46 -7.77 9.39
C VAL A 753 20.59 -7.98 10.62
N LEU A 754 19.76 -7.00 11.02
CA LEU A 754 18.82 -7.12 12.14
C LEU A 754 17.76 -8.21 11.91
N ARG A 755 17.40 -8.47 10.65
CA ARG A 755 16.46 -9.52 10.24
C ARG A 755 17.11 -10.88 9.96
N ASN A 756 18.43 -10.93 9.78
CA ASN A 756 19.15 -12.17 9.40
C ASN A 756 20.37 -12.42 10.32
N ARG A 757 20.18 -12.25 11.63
CA ARG A 757 21.26 -12.21 12.64
C ARG A 757 22.11 -13.47 12.76
N THR A 758 21.61 -14.61 12.28
CA THR A 758 22.29 -15.91 12.38
C THR A 758 23.17 -16.23 11.17
N GLU A 759 23.16 -15.37 10.15
CA GLU A 759 23.98 -15.55 8.96
C GLU A 759 25.45 -15.20 9.23
N ASN A 760 26.37 -16.07 8.79
CA ASN A 760 27.81 -15.81 8.97
C ASN A 760 28.26 -14.51 8.25
N SER A 761 27.57 -14.15 7.18
CA SER A 761 27.83 -12.93 6.40
C SER A 761 27.57 -11.64 7.18
N VAL A 762 26.91 -11.68 8.35
CA VAL A 762 26.82 -10.53 9.25
C VAL A 762 28.21 -10.04 9.66
N THR A 763 29.12 -10.99 9.97
CA THR A 763 30.50 -10.64 10.34
C THR A 763 31.30 -10.08 9.15
N ASP A 764 31.09 -10.59 7.93
CA ASP A 764 31.75 -10.11 6.72
C ASP A 764 31.35 -8.65 6.38
N ILE A 765 30.06 -8.31 6.55
CA ILE A 765 29.59 -6.92 6.39
C ILE A 765 30.19 -6.06 7.48
N ALA A 766 30.17 -6.50 8.74
CA ALA A 766 30.68 -5.71 9.85
C ALA A 766 32.18 -5.39 9.71
N ASP A 767 32.99 -6.36 9.29
CA ASP A 767 34.41 -6.14 8.96
C ASP A 767 34.55 -5.10 7.83
N THR A 768 33.77 -5.24 6.76
CA THR A 768 33.78 -4.28 5.64
C THR A 768 33.40 -2.87 6.11
N VAL A 769 32.35 -2.74 6.91
CA VAL A 769 31.89 -1.44 7.43
C VAL A 769 32.94 -0.83 8.35
N PHE A 770 33.59 -1.62 9.20
CA PHE A 770 34.68 -1.15 10.05
C PHE A 770 35.86 -0.62 9.22
N GLU A 771 36.30 -1.39 8.21
CA GLU A 771 37.38 -1.00 7.30
C GLU A 771 37.05 0.30 6.53
N LEU A 772 35.82 0.43 6.05
CA LEU A 772 35.41 1.56 5.21
C LEU A 772 35.11 2.84 5.99
N GLU A 773 34.56 2.73 7.20
CA GLU A 773 33.99 3.86 7.94
C GLU A 773 34.80 4.25 9.17
N PHE A 774 35.41 3.30 9.89
CA PHE A 774 35.99 3.56 11.23
C PHE A 774 37.48 3.24 11.38
N GLU A 775 38.09 2.44 10.49
CA GLU A 775 39.47 1.98 10.66
C GLU A 775 40.47 3.16 10.76
N ASP A 776 40.30 4.15 9.90
CA ASP A 776 41.13 5.36 9.80
C ASP A 776 40.82 6.41 10.88
N GLY A 777 39.75 6.25 11.65
CA GLY A 777 39.33 7.18 12.71
C GLY A 777 38.64 8.46 12.22
N ASP A 778 38.32 8.55 10.93
CA ASP A 778 37.65 9.71 10.31
C ASP A 778 36.32 9.30 9.64
N PRO A 779 35.28 8.95 10.43
CA PRO A 779 34.01 8.51 9.88
C PRO A 779 33.27 9.66 9.20
N THR A 780 32.44 9.30 8.21
CA THR A 780 31.55 10.19 7.46
C THR A 780 30.85 11.13 8.42
N PRO A 781 30.93 12.46 8.23
CA PRO A 781 30.38 13.44 9.16
C PRO A 781 28.86 13.54 9.00
N HIS A 782 28.14 12.47 9.29
CA HIS A 782 26.70 12.38 9.17
C HIS A 782 26.16 11.43 10.24
N ILE A 783 25.40 11.98 11.20
CA ILE A 783 25.15 11.29 12.47
C ILE A 783 24.39 9.96 12.33
N LEU A 784 23.38 9.90 11.43
CA LEU A 784 22.62 8.66 11.19
C LEU A 784 23.43 7.61 10.42
N THR A 785 24.34 8.05 9.54
CA THR A 785 25.22 7.13 8.81
C THR A 785 26.14 6.39 9.77
N ARG A 786 26.74 7.15 10.71
CA ARG A 786 27.58 6.59 11.78
C ARG A 786 26.81 5.63 12.67
N ASP A 787 25.57 5.97 13.02
CA ASP A 787 24.70 5.15 13.86
C ASP A 787 24.37 3.80 13.22
N TYR A 788 23.91 3.80 11.97
CA TYR A 788 23.63 2.56 11.24
C TYR A 788 24.89 1.72 11.01
N ALA A 789 26.01 2.35 10.66
CA ALA A 789 27.29 1.67 10.48
C ALA A 789 27.79 1.02 11.79
N ARG A 790 27.69 1.76 12.91
CA ARG A 790 28.00 1.25 14.25
C ARG A 790 27.08 0.09 14.62
N GLY A 791 25.76 0.20 14.40
CA GLY A 791 24.79 -0.82 14.75
C GLY A 791 25.07 -2.17 14.08
N ILE A 792 25.51 -2.17 12.81
CA ILE A 792 25.96 -3.38 12.09
C ILE A 792 27.13 -4.05 12.83
N ILE A 793 28.12 -3.27 13.25
CA ILE A 793 29.32 -3.77 13.94
C ILE A 793 28.99 -4.26 15.35
N GLU A 794 28.15 -3.53 16.09
CA GLU A 794 27.75 -3.91 17.45
C GLU A 794 26.90 -5.18 17.45
N LEU A 795 26.02 -5.37 16.46
CA LEU A 795 25.28 -6.63 16.29
C LEU A 795 26.23 -7.82 16.03
N ALA A 796 27.23 -7.64 15.16
CA ALA A 796 28.21 -8.70 14.88
C ALA A 796 29.02 -9.07 16.14
N ASN A 797 29.38 -8.06 16.94
CA ASN A 797 30.07 -8.26 18.22
C ASN A 797 29.18 -8.94 19.28
N ASP A 798 27.88 -8.66 19.30
CA ASP A 798 26.91 -9.33 20.18
C ASP A 798 26.70 -10.81 19.79
N LYS A 799 26.58 -11.09 18.48
CA LYS A 799 26.19 -12.42 17.98
C LYS A 799 27.34 -13.38 17.68
N SER A 800 28.58 -12.90 17.55
CA SER A 800 29.73 -13.73 17.23
C SER A 800 30.87 -13.57 18.23
N ASP A 801 31.08 -14.62 19.04
CA ASP A 801 32.24 -14.75 19.94
C ASP A 801 33.60 -14.63 19.23
N THR A 802 33.62 -14.81 17.91
CA THR A 802 34.85 -14.77 17.09
C THR A 802 35.11 -13.41 16.45
N TYR A 803 34.09 -12.56 16.37
CA TYR A 803 34.22 -11.21 15.83
C TYR A 803 34.84 -10.29 16.89
N SER A 804 35.82 -9.49 16.50
CA SER A 804 36.50 -8.60 17.44
C SER A 804 37.12 -7.41 16.72
N VAL A 805 36.61 -6.22 17.04
CA VAL A 805 37.14 -4.93 16.60
C VAL A 805 37.33 -4.01 17.82
N ASP A 806 38.03 -2.89 17.61
CA ASP A 806 38.20 -1.87 18.64
C ASP A 806 36.92 -1.04 18.77
N LEU A 807 36.05 -1.39 19.74
CA LEU A 807 34.77 -0.71 19.95
C LEU A 807 34.94 0.78 20.32
N ASP A 808 36.10 1.18 20.84
CA ASP A 808 36.38 2.59 21.15
C ASP A 808 36.50 3.44 19.86
N LYS A 809 36.75 2.83 18.70
CA LYS A 809 36.80 3.54 17.40
C LYS A 809 35.43 3.76 16.76
N ILE A 810 34.43 2.97 17.13
CA ILE A 810 33.08 3.03 16.54
C ILE A 810 32.08 3.78 17.43
N ARG A 811 32.54 4.30 18.57
CA ARG A 811 31.73 5.04 19.55
C ARG A 811 32.24 6.47 19.66
N PRO A 812 31.34 7.47 19.79
CA PRO A 812 31.72 8.87 19.91
C PRO A 812 32.47 9.17 21.23
N PRO A 813 33.24 10.27 21.32
CA PRO A 813 33.52 11.21 20.23
C PRO A 813 34.56 10.65 19.24
N TYR A 814 34.41 11.00 17.96
CA TYR A 814 35.31 10.58 16.89
C TYR A 814 36.41 11.62 16.62
N ASP A 815 37.58 11.20 16.14
CA ASP A 815 38.69 12.10 15.72
C ASP A 815 38.49 12.55 14.25
N SER A 816 37.27 13.00 13.92
CA SER A 816 36.91 13.34 12.54
C SER A 816 37.64 14.59 12.06
N SER A 817 38.06 14.58 10.79
CA SER A 817 38.70 15.72 10.14
C SER A 817 37.71 16.79 9.66
N PHE A 818 36.40 16.51 9.71
CA PHE A 818 35.36 17.42 9.30
C PHE A 818 35.30 18.64 10.22
N SER A 819 35.38 19.83 9.65
CA SER A 819 35.34 21.08 10.41
C SER A 819 34.37 22.07 9.78
N ILE A 820 33.62 22.78 10.62
CA ILE A 820 32.66 23.77 10.15
C ILE A 820 33.18 25.20 10.29
N GLY A 821 32.96 26.02 9.26
CA GLY A 821 33.22 27.47 9.27
C GLY A 821 31.91 28.23 9.39
N ILE A 822 31.59 28.72 10.59
CA ILE A 822 30.35 29.46 10.86
C ILE A 822 30.46 30.87 10.25
N PRO A 823 29.58 31.24 9.30
CA PRO A 823 29.67 32.55 8.66
C PRO A 823 29.18 33.65 9.60
N SER A 824 29.75 34.85 9.45
CA SER A 824 29.15 36.06 9.99
C SER A 824 27.84 36.39 9.26
N PRO A 825 26.93 37.17 9.88
CA PRO A 825 25.69 37.60 9.23
C PRO A 825 25.91 38.30 7.88
N ASP A 826 26.99 39.08 7.75
CA ASP A 826 27.32 39.79 6.51
C ASP A 826 27.82 38.83 5.42
N GLU A 827 28.68 37.85 5.77
CA GLU A 827 29.16 36.84 4.81
C GLU A 827 28.01 35.97 4.28
N LEU A 828 27.10 35.54 5.16
CA LEU A 828 25.93 34.76 4.75
C LEU A 828 25.01 35.60 3.87
N ARG A 829 24.78 36.88 4.22
CA ARG A 829 23.97 37.80 3.42
C ARG A 829 24.54 37.97 2.02
N ASP A 830 25.86 38.15 1.89
CA ASP A 830 26.52 38.30 0.59
C ASP A 830 26.37 37.03 -0.24
N GLN A 831 26.58 35.84 0.35
CA GLN A 831 26.40 34.55 -0.33
C GLN A 831 24.96 34.38 -0.84
N VAL A 832 23.96 34.62 0.01
CA VAL A 832 22.55 34.49 -0.39
C VAL A 832 22.20 35.52 -1.46
N THR A 833 22.68 36.76 -1.34
CA THR A 833 22.37 37.82 -2.31
C THR A 833 22.98 37.52 -3.68
N GLU A 834 24.25 37.10 -3.73
CA GLU A 834 24.92 36.68 -4.97
C GLU A 834 24.12 35.55 -5.66
N ARG A 835 23.64 34.58 -4.87
CA ARG A 835 22.82 33.48 -5.39
C ARG A 835 21.48 33.92 -5.97
N LEU A 836 20.89 34.98 -5.43
CA LEU A 836 19.61 35.52 -5.92
C LEU A 836 19.80 36.47 -7.11
N GLU A 837 20.92 37.18 -7.17
CA GLU A 837 21.26 38.05 -8.32
C GLU A 837 21.61 37.24 -9.57
N ASP A 838 22.09 36.01 -9.42
CA ASP A 838 22.35 35.05 -10.49
C ASP A 838 21.08 34.36 -11.02
N ALA A 839 19.95 34.47 -10.32
CA ALA A 839 18.72 33.77 -10.67
C ALA A 839 17.80 34.59 -11.58
N ASP A 840 17.21 33.92 -12.57
CA ASP A 840 16.17 34.51 -13.44
C ASP A 840 14.78 34.46 -12.80
N THR A 841 14.56 33.56 -11.84
CA THR A 841 13.27 33.32 -11.17
C THR A 841 13.09 34.20 -9.93
N ASP A 842 12.02 35.01 -9.93
CA ASP A 842 11.60 35.76 -8.74
C ASP A 842 10.93 34.82 -7.70
N LEU A 843 11.47 34.77 -6.49
CA LEU A 843 10.93 33.96 -5.40
C LEU A 843 9.82 34.70 -4.63
N GLU A 844 8.63 34.12 -4.57
CA GLU A 844 7.55 34.60 -3.68
C GLU A 844 7.83 34.28 -2.20
N SER A 845 8.49 33.15 -1.92
CA SER A 845 8.80 32.71 -0.55
C SER A 845 10.28 32.38 -0.39
N LYS A 846 10.86 32.82 0.74
CA LYS A 846 12.29 32.74 1.03
C LYS A 846 12.53 31.88 2.27
N PHE A 847 12.77 30.58 2.08
CA PHE A 847 12.86 29.60 3.18
C PHE A 847 13.88 30.02 4.26
N TRP A 848 15.01 30.62 3.85
CA TRP A 848 16.06 31.05 4.77
C TRP A 848 15.64 32.15 5.74
N ILE A 849 14.63 32.98 5.41
CA ILE A 849 14.08 33.96 6.37
C ILE A 849 13.50 33.23 7.58
N GLY A 850 12.90 32.05 7.38
CA GLY A 850 12.42 31.22 8.47
C GLY A 850 13.53 30.57 9.31
N LEU A 851 14.75 30.44 8.77
CA LEU A 851 15.90 29.86 9.47
C LEU A 851 16.72 30.93 10.21
N VAL A 852 17.12 32.01 9.53
CA VAL A 852 18.09 32.98 10.07
C VAL A 852 17.55 34.40 10.23
N GLY A 853 16.28 34.63 9.91
CA GLY A 853 15.68 35.97 9.93
C GLY A 853 16.12 36.85 8.75
N SER A 854 15.53 38.04 8.63
CA SER A 854 15.85 38.98 7.54
C SER A 854 17.16 39.74 7.73
N ASP A 855 17.70 39.71 8.95
CA ASP A 855 18.99 40.28 9.36
C ASP A 855 20.14 39.28 9.23
N PHE A 856 19.85 37.98 9.00
CA PHE A 856 20.81 36.88 8.92
C PHE A 856 21.53 36.61 10.24
N GLU A 857 20.98 37.07 11.37
CA GLU A 857 21.61 36.88 12.69
C GLU A 857 21.39 35.47 13.25
N GLY A 858 20.37 34.72 12.80
CA GLY A 858 20.08 33.37 13.32
C GLY A 858 18.76 33.23 14.08
N GLY A 859 18.03 34.33 14.31
CA GLY A 859 16.77 34.34 15.06
C GLY A 859 15.52 33.92 14.27
N GLY A 860 15.63 32.90 13.40
CA GLY A 860 14.49 32.42 12.62
C GLY A 860 13.38 31.78 13.47
N PHE A 861 12.17 31.70 12.92
CA PHE A 861 10.96 31.22 13.61
C PHE A 861 10.32 30.00 12.95
N SER A 862 11.00 29.36 12.00
CA SER A 862 10.51 28.10 11.40
C SER A 862 10.45 26.98 12.44
N ASP A 863 9.56 26.00 12.20
CA ASP A 863 9.47 24.82 13.06
C ASP A 863 10.80 24.04 13.10
N PHE A 864 11.58 24.06 12.01
CA PHE A 864 12.92 23.48 11.99
C PHE A 864 13.87 24.19 12.95
N ALA A 865 13.89 25.53 12.95
CA ALA A 865 14.71 26.27 13.89
C ALA A 865 14.29 26.03 15.34
N ARG A 866 12.98 26.05 15.61
CA ARG A 866 12.45 25.98 16.97
C ARG A 866 12.55 24.57 17.56
N TYR A 867 12.07 23.57 16.85
CA TYR A 867 11.86 22.22 17.41
C TYR A 867 12.97 21.22 17.03
N VAL A 868 13.63 21.40 15.88
CA VAL A 868 14.71 20.48 15.46
C VAL A 868 16.07 20.95 15.97
N VAL A 869 16.43 22.22 15.72
CA VAL A 869 17.66 22.81 16.29
C VAL A 869 17.48 23.13 17.79
N GLY A 870 16.23 23.22 18.27
CA GLY A 870 15.92 23.38 19.69
C GLY A 870 15.95 24.82 20.21
N THR A 871 15.95 25.85 19.33
CA THR A 871 16.12 27.26 19.75
C THR A 871 14.98 27.81 20.62
N ASN A 872 13.86 27.09 20.72
CA ASN A 872 12.75 27.45 21.62
C ASN A 872 12.99 27.03 23.09
N SER A 873 13.90 26.09 23.33
CA SER A 873 14.15 25.45 24.63
C SER A 873 15.40 26.04 25.28
N ASP A 874 16.52 26.06 24.54
CA ASP A 874 17.73 26.79 24.86
C ASP A 874 18.30 27.41 23.57
N SER A 875 18.47 28.72 23.54
CA SER A 875 19.06 29.44 22.40
C SER A 875 20.58 29.59 22.53
N THR A 876 21.11 29.33 23.72
CA THR A 876 22.53 29.47 24.06
C THR A 876 23.31 28.18 23.89
N HIS A 877 22.64 27.03 23.92
CA HIS A 877 23.21 25.71 23.69
C HIS A 877 22.32 24.92 22.73
N VAL A 878 22.92 24.21 21.78
CA VAL A 878 22.20 23.29 20.90
C VAL A 878 22.39 21.87 21.44
N HIS A 879 21.28 21.22 21.84
CA HIS A 879 21.29 19.87 22.44
C HIS A 879 22.26 19.71 23.63
N GLY A 880 22.44 20.76 24.44
CA GLY A 880 23.34 20.74 25.60
C GLY A 880 24.82 20.97 25.30
N TYR A 881 25.19 21.30 24.06
CA TYR A 881 26.56 21.63 23.65
C TYR A 881 26.84 23.13 23.61
N ASP A 882 28.09 23.54 23.88
CA ASP A 882 28.57 24.94 23.87
C ASP A 882 28.62 25.57 22.46
N ILE A 883 27.45 25.71 21.84
CA ILE A 883 27.23 26.41 20.57
C ILE A 883 25.83 27.01 20.55
N SER A 884 25.70 28.26 20.10
CA SER A 884 24.40 28.93 20.06
C SER A 884 23.53 28.45 18.90
N GLY A 885 22.20 28.49 19.10
CA GLY A 885 21.24 28.18 18.03
C GLY A 885 21.38 29.11 16.81
N ASP A 886 21.74 30.37 17.03
CA ASP A 886 21.98 31.35 15.98
C ASP A 886 23.16 30.95 15.08
N GLU A 887 24.25 30.48 15.69
CA GLU A 887 25.43 30.00 14.99
C GLU A 887 25.13 28.74 14.17
N ALA A 888 24.39 27.79 14.76
CA ALA A 888 23.93 26.59 14.06
C ALA A 888 23.09 26.94 12.83
N LEU A 889 22.10 27.82 12.98
CA LEU A 889 21.19 28.20 11.89
C LEU A 889 21.90 28.92 10.75
N ARG A 890 22.90 29.77 11.06
CA ARG A 890 23.75 30.41 10.03
C ARG A 890 24.56 29.39 9.26
N TRP A 891 25.18 28.43 9.94
CA TRP A 891 25.96 27.38 9.26
C TRP A 891 25.07 26.46 8.42
N ILE A 892 23.93 26.00 8.97
CA ILE A 892 22.94 25.17 8.24
C ILE A 892 22.48 25.89 6.97
N THR A 893 22.16 27.19 7.07
CA THR A 893 21.72 27.99 5.91
C THR A 893 22.83 28.10 4.86
N LYS A 894 24.07 28.37 5.26
CA LYS A 894 25.23 28.35 4.36
C LYS A 894 25.36 26.99 3.66
N ARG A 895 25.27 25.90 4.43
CA ARG A 895 25.44 24.54 3.90
C ARG A 895 24.36 24.17 2.89
N VAL A 896 23.12 24.62 3.08
CA VAL A 896 22.03 24.47 2.08
C VAL A 896 22.39 25.09 0.73
N PHE A 897 23.01 26.26 0.72
CA PHE A 897 23.47 26.90 -0.52
C PHE A 897 24.73 26.23 -1.09
N ASP A 898 25.64 25.74 -0.24
CA ASP A 898 26.83 24.99 -0.65
C ASP A 898 26.49 23.64 -1.30
N LEU A 899 25.43 22.96 -0.83
CA LEU A 899 24.85 21.75 -1.47
C LEU A 899 24.24 22.05 -2.85
N GLY A 900 23.97 23.33 -3.12
CA GLY A 900 23.64 23.81 -4.45
C GLY A 900 22.19 24.25 -4.63
N TRP A 901 21.44 24.52 -3.55
CA TRP A 901 20.09 25.07 -3.71
C TRP A 901 20.11 26.35 -4.56
N HIS A 902 19.23 26.41 -5.55
CA HIS A 902 19.12 27.53 -6.47
C HIS A 902 17.65 27.84 -6.79
N PRO A 903 17.25 29.12 -6.87
CA PRO A 903 15.88 29.51 -7.21
C PRO A 903 15.38 28.91 -8.53
N ASP A 904 16.19 28.96 -9.59
CA ASP A 904 15.79 28.44 -10.91
C ASP A 904 15.65 26.91 -10.95
N SER A 905 16.32 26.18 -10.05
CA SER A 905 16.24 24.72 -10.03
C SER A 905 15.11 24.21 -9.15
N PHE A 906 14.84 24.87 -8.02
CA PHE A 906 13.97 24.34 -6.96
C PHE A 906 12.92 25.33 -6.43
N GLY A 907 13.01 26.62 -6.79
CA GLY A 907 12.18 27.68 -6.25
C GLY A 907 10.68 27.49 -6.55
N GLU A 908 10.34 27.17 -7.80
CA GLU A 908 8.97 26.87 -8.21
C GLU A 908 8.45 25.58 -7.55
N PHE A 909 9.25 24.51 -7.59
CA PHE A 909 8.89 23.22 -6.97
C PHE A 909 8.58 23.39 -5.47
N ASP A 910 9.47 24.04 -4.73
CA ASP A 910 9.31 24.30 -3.30
C ASP A 910 8.07 25.16 -3.00
N GLN A 911 7.66 26.04 -3.92
CA GLN A 911 6.41 26.81 -3.81
C GLN A 911 5.17 25.95 -4.12
N CYS A 912 5.22 25.12 -5.16
CA CYS A 912 4.11 24.24 -5.53
C CYS A 912 3.79 23.21 -4.44
N VAL A 913 4.82 22.60 -3.85
CA VAL A 913 4.66 21.67 -2.71
C VAL A 913 4.03 22.41 -1.52
N ASN A 914 4.37 23.68 -1.28
CA ASN A 914 3.70 24.49 -0.25
C ASN A 914 2.23 24.83 -0.58
N TRP A 915 1.87 24.99 -1.85
CA TRP A 915 0.49 25.27 -2.27
C TRP A 915 -0.39 24.03 -2.12
N ARG A 916 0.03 22.90 -2.72
CA ARG A 916 -0.80 21.69 -2.83
C ARG A 916 -1.06 21.05 -1.46
N LEU A 917 -0.16 21.26 -0.50
CA LEU A 917 -0.22 20.66 0.84
C LEU A 917 -0.65 21.65 1.94
N ARG A 918 -1.42 22.70 1.62
CA ARG A 918 -1.91 23.68 2.62
C ARG A 918 -2.87 23.07 3.67
N ALA A 919 -3.21 21.80 3.58
CA ALA A 919 -3.93 21.05 4.59
C ALA A 919 -2.95 20.26 5.48
N GLY A 920 -2.52 20.87 6.60
CA GLY A 920 -1.91 20.13 7.72
C GLY A 920 -0.52 20.60 8.18
N ARG A 921 -0.37 20.75 9.50
CA ARG A 921 0.94 20.81 10.18
C ARG A 921 1.59 19.43 10.30
N GLY A 922 0.99 18.40 9.71
CA GLY A 922 1.49 17.03 9.73
C GLY A 922 2.91 16.93 9.19
N THR A 923 3.69 16.09 9.85
CA THR A 923 5.05 15.70 9.53
C THR A 923 5.10 14.56 8.53
N ARG A 924 4.05 13.77 8.30
CA ARG A 924 3.98 12.79 7.19
C ARG A 924 3.58 13.48 5.88
N LYS A 925 4.56 13.97 5.12
CA LYS A 925 4.33 14.63 3.81
C LYS A 925 5.58 14.61 2.93
N PRO A 926 5.45 14.75 1.59
CA PRO A 926 6.60 14.93 0.72
C PRO A 926 7.39 16.18 1.14
N GLU A 927 8.71 16.08 1.18
CA GLU A 927 9.57 17.21 1.53
C GLU A 927 9.84 18.09 0.31
N LYS A 928 10.26 19.32 0.59
CA LYS A 928 10.83 20.26 -0.38
C LYS A 928 12.32 20.02 -0.53
N PHE A 929 12.93 20.46 -1.63
CA PHE A 929 14.39 20.38 -1.79
C PHE A 929 15.13 21.23 -0.77
N SER A 930 14.63 22.44 -0.46
CA SER A 930 15.18 23.25 0.64
C SER A 930 15.15 22.52 1.98
N LYS A 931 14.15 21.66 2.22
CA LYS A 931 14.00 20.91 3.46
C LYS A 931 14.93 19.68 3.50
N LYS A 932 15.07 18.96 2.39
CA LYS A 932 16.09 17.92 2.22
C LYS A 932 17.49 18.45 2.59
N TYR A 933 17.90 19.59 2.02
CA TYR A 933 19.23 20.14 2.29
C TYR A 933 19.40 20.65 3.72
N GLN A 934 18.32 21.12 4.36
CA GLN A 934 18.35 21.47 5.78
C GLN A 934 18.64 20.26 6.66
N TRP A 935 18.03 19.11 6.39
CA TRP A 935 18.27 17.87 7.12
C TRP A 935 19.69 17.34 6.92
N ILE A 936 20.17 17.30 5.67
CA ILE A 936 21.56 16.91 5.38
C ILE A 936 22.53 17.79 6.17
N ALA A 937 22.36 19.11 6.08
CA ALA A 937 23.19 20.03 6.84
C ALA A 937 23.06 19.78 8.35
N TYR A 938 21.85 19.65 8.88
CA TYR A 938 21.65 19.43 10.30
C TYR A 938 22.34 18.15 10.82
N TYR A 939 22.23 17.03 10.11
CA TYR A 939 22.91 15.78 10.52
C TYR A 939 24.44 15.87 10.42
N GLU A 940 24.98 16.64 9.47
CA GLU A 940 26.41 16.97 9.42
C GLU A 940 26.83 17.90 10.59
N PHE A 941 25.99 18.89 10.93
CA PHE A 941 26.22 19.77 12.07
C PHE A 941 26.23 19.02 13.39
N VAL A 942 25.25 18.14 13.58
CA VAL A 942 25.12 17.32 14.79
C VAL A 942 26.33 16.40 14.95
N ALA A 943 26.79 15.76 13.87
CA ALA A 943 28.00 14.94 13.90
C ALA A 943 29.24 15.74 14.33
N TRP A 944 29.33 17.01 13.92
CA TRP A 944 30.43 17.89 14.31
C TRP A 944 30.35 18.32 15.78
N ILE A 945 29.19 18.77 16.28
CA ILE A 945 29.08 19.25 17.68
C ILE A 945 29.36 18.14 18.69
N THR A 946 29.00 16.89 18.39
CA THR A 946 29.24 15.75 19.29
C THR A 946 30.72 15.37 19.38
N ASP A 947 31.51 15.70 18.37
CA ASP A 947 32.95 15.40 18.32
C ASP A 947 33.80 16.56 18.87
N ASP A 948 33.41 17.81 18.56
CA ASP A 948 34.26 18.99 18.77
C ASP A 948 33.81 19.96 19.88
N CYS A 949 32.55 19.89 20.34
CA CYS A 949 32.03 20.82 21.36
C CYS A 949 31.99 20.19 22.76
N GLU A 950 32.19 21.02 23.79
CA GLU A 950 32.02 20.58 25.19
C GLU A 950 30.52 20.47 25.53
N PHE A 951 30.13 19.36 26.18
CA PHE A 951 28.80 19.17 26.75
C PHE A 951 28.67 19.96 28.05
N THR A 952 27.66 20.83 28.16
CA THR A 952 27.50 21.79 29.26
C THR A 952 26.20 21.64 30.05
N ASP A 953 25.30 20.72 29.66
CA ASP A 953 24.05 20.49 30.40
C ASP A 953 24.30 19.79 31.75
N SER A 954 23.92 20.49 32.83
CA SER A 954 24.09 20.04 34.21
C SER A 954 22.96 19.13 34.73
N ILE A 955 21.93 18.86 33.92
CA ILE A 955 20.75 18.09 34.33
C ILE A 955 20.90 16.59 34.04
N THR A 956 21.57 16.21 32.94
CA THR A 956 21.63 14.81 32.47
C THR A 956 22.93 14.07 32.84
N ASP A 957 24.00 14.77 33.26
CA ASP A 957 25.31 14.23 33.72
C ASP A 957 25.97 13.15 32.81
N THR A 958 25.36 12.82 31.66
CA THR A 958 25.74 11.74 30.75
C THR A 958 26.17 12.32 29.39
N PRO A 959 27.40 12.02 28.92
CA PRO A 959 27.85 12.42 27.60
C PRO A 959 27.09 11.66 26.49
N TYR A 960 27.17 12.16 25.26
CA TYR A 960 26.54 11.53 24.10
C TYR A 960 26.97 10.08 23.90
N SER A 961 25.99 9.17 23.91
CA SER A 961 26.18 7.74 23.66
C SER A 961 25.70 7.31 22.26
N GLY A 962 24.74 8.00 21.66
CA GLY A 962 24.24 7.74 20.31
C GLY A 962 23.01 8.58 19.98
N PRO A 963 22.52 8.60 18.72
CA PRO A 963 21.44 9.51 18.31
C PRO A 963 20.21 9.47 19.23
N TRP A 964 19.86 8.30 19.76
CA TRP A 964 18.74 8.10 20.68
C TRP A 964 18.75 8.98 21.94
N THR A 965 19.89 9.57 22.34
CA THR A 965 19.98 10.43 23.53
C THR A 965 19.26 11.78 23.34
N ASN A 966 19.34 12.38 22.15
CA ASN A 966 18.85 13.75 21.90
C ASN A 966 18.26 13.98 20.49
N TRP A 967 18.29 12.97 19.61
CA TRP A 967 17.98 13.10 18.19
C TRP A 967 17.09 11.96 17.70
N ASP A 968 16.05 12.31 16.94
CA ASP A 968 15.08 11.32 16.50
C ASP A 968 15.59 10.56 15.27
N ARG A 969 15.85 9.25 15.45
CA ARG A 969 15.97 8.29 14.35
C ARG A 969 14.66 8.32 13.56
N ASN A 970 14.77 8.35 12.24
CA ASN A 970 13.65 8.71 11.36
C ASN A 970 12.99 7.51 10.65
N ILE A 971 13.55 6.31 10.76
CA ILE A 971 13.01 5.06 10.20
C ILE A 971 13.56 3.86 10.99
N ASP A 972 12.71 2.86 11.25
CA ASP A 972 13.14 1.53 11.70
C ASP A 972 13.18 0.60 10.47
N PRO A 973 14.39 0.26 9.96
CA PRO A 973 14.52 -0.57 8.78
C PRO A 973 14.30 -2.07 9.07
N SER A 974 14.13 -2.48 10.33
CA SER A 974 13.92 -3.90 10.70
C SER A 974 12.46 -4.34 10.58
N VAL A 975 11.52 -3.40 10.59
CA VAL A 975 10.07 -3.64 10.52
C VAL A 975 9.52 -3.34 9.12
N LEU A 976 9.19 -4.39 8.38
CA LEU A 976 8.58 -4.31 7.05
C LEU A 976 7.04 -4.19 7.13
N ASN A 977 6.41 -5.04 7.94
CA ASN A 977 5.01 -4.95 8.31
C ASN A 977 4.88 -4.67 9.84
N PRO A 978 4.32 -3.52 10.26
CA PRO A 978 4.16 -3.21 11.68
C PRO A 978 3.09 -4.04 12.39
N GLU A 979 2.08 -4.50 11.66
CA GLU A 979 0.92 -5.28 12.12
C GLU A 979 0.89 -6.65 11.43
N PRO A 980 1.76 -7.58 11.84
CA PRO A 980 1.72 -8.93 11.30
C PRO A 980 0.48 -9.67 11.81
N GLU A 981 -0.12 -10.49 10.95
CA GLU A 981 -1.17 -11.42 11.37
C GLU A 981 -0.61 -12.37 12.45
N SER A 982 -1.40 -12.63 13.50
CA SER A 982 -1.04 -13.55 14.57
C SER A 982 -1.49 -14.97 14.23
N ASP A 983 -0.55 -15.92 14.25
CA ASP A 983 -0.84 -17.34 14.03
C ASP A 983 -1.51 -18.03 15.24
N LEU A 984 -1.61 -17.36 16.40
CA LEU A 984 -2.12 -17.97 17.64
C LEU A 984 -3.65 -17.96 17.71
N SER A 985 -4.27 -19.13 17.90
CA SER A 985 -5.71 -19.24 18.14
C SER A 985 -6.07 -18.86 19.58
N ILE A 986 -6.79 -17.76 19.73
CA ILE A 986 -7.10 -17.10 21.02
C ILE A 986 -8.55 -17.31 21.50
N ASP A 987 -9.27 -18.28 20.94
CA ASP A 987 -10.65 -18.60 21.31
C ASP A 987 -10.85 -18.92 22.80
N GLN A 988 -9.79 -19.35 23.48
CA GLN A 988 -9.79 -19.73 24.89
C GLN A 988 -9.59 -18.55 25.85
N VAL A 989 -9.33 -17.33 25.34
CA VAL A 989 -9.24 -16.13 26.19
C VAL A 989 -10.61 -15.87 26.83
N PRO A 990 -10.69 -15.73 28.17
CA PRO A 990 -11.97 -15.66 28.89
C PRO A 990 -12.90 -14.54 28.42
N ASN A 991 -14.19 -14.87 28.25
CA ASN A 991 -15.26 -13.89 28.04
C ASN A 991 -16.13 -13.79 29.30
N TYR A 992 -16.41 -12.58 29.78
CA TYR A 992 -17.18 -12.35 30.99
C TYR A 992 -18.54 -11.68 30.70
N SER A 993 -19.61 -12.28 31.23
CA SER A 993 -20.96 -11.73 31.11
C SER A 993 -21.21 -10.61 32.14
N LEU A 994 -21.55 -9.42 31.66
CA LEU A 994 -21.88 -8.26 32.50
C LEU A 994 -23.28 -8.31 33.14
N ARG A 995 -24.04 -9.40 32.91
CA ARG A 995 -25.35 -9.69 33.52
C ARG A 995 -26.39 -8.60 33.28
N ILE A 996 -26.38 -8.01 32.10
CA ILE A 996 -27.37 -7.01 31.70
C ILE A 996 -28.76 -7.68 31.65
N GLY A 997 -29.75 -7.04 32.26
CA GLY A 997 -31.11 -7.58 32.41
C GLY A 997 -31.33 -8.57 33.56
N ASP A 998 -30.28 -9.20 34.10
CA ASP A 998 -30.37 -10.16 35.21
C ASP A 998 -30.35 -9.49 36.59
N VAL A 999 -29.53 -8.45 36.75
CA VAL A 999 -29.33 -7.69 38.00
C VAL A 999 -29.46 -6.19 37.69
N GLY A 1000 -30.05 -5.41 38.60
CA GLY A 1000 -30.10 -3.95 38.43
C GLY A 1000 -28.73 -3.30 38.58
N THR A 1001 -28.48 -2.19 37.86
CA THR A 1001 -27.20 -1.49 37.75
C THR A 1001 -26.51 -1.21 39.09
N GLU A 1002 -27.24 -0.61 40.05
CA GLU A 1002 -26.73 -0.31 41.40
C GLU A 1002 -26.39 -1.58 42.18
N GLY A 1003 -27.21 -2.63 42.05
CA GLY A 1003 -26.96 -3.93 42.68
C GLY A 1003 -25.79 -4.68 42.06
N TRP A 1004 -25.53 -4.47 40.77
CA TRP A 1004 -24.38 -5.05 40.08
C TRP A 1004 -23.10 -4.34 40.50
N VAL A 1005 -23.02 -3.01 40.40
CA VAL A 1005 -21.79 -2.27 40.72
C VAL A 1005 -21.41 -2.33 42.20
N SER A 1006 -22.38 -2.48 43.11
CA SER A 1006 -22.15 -2.62 44.55
C SER A 1006 -21.85 -4.04 45.02
N ASP A 1007 -22.00 -5.05 44.14
CA ASP A 1007 -21.58 -6.42 44.43
C ASP A 1007 -20.07 -6.54 44.17
N ASP A 1008 -19.31 -6.40 45.26
CA ASP A 1008 -17.86 -6.57 45.32
C ASP A 1008 -17.42 -8.03 45.47
N GLN A 1009 -18.34 -8.99 45.58
CA GLN A 1009 -18.03 -10.43 45.67
C GLN A 1009 -18.06 -11.11 44.30
N GLU A 1010 -18.72 -10.51 43.31
CA GLU A 1010 -18.90 -11.08 41.97
C GLU A 1010 -17.98 -10.42 40.93
N PHE A 1011 -16.84 -11.09 40.69
CA PHE A 1011 -15.82 -10.79 39.68
C PHE A 1011 -15.46 -12.06 38.87
N PRO A 1012 -14.84 -11.92 37.68
CA PRO A 1012 -14.19 -13.03 37.00
C PRO A 1012 -13.29 -13.83 37.94
N GLU A 1013 -13.27 -15.16 37.78
CA GLU A 1013 -12.34 -16.01 38.52
C GLU A 1013 -10.91 -15.73 38.05
N ILE A 1014 -10.11 -15.07 38.89
CA ILE A 1014 -8.74 -14.64 38.55
C ILE A 1014 -7.85 -15.78 38.02
N PRO A 1015 -7.88 -17.03 38.56
CA PRO A 1015 -7.10 -18.12 37.98
C PRO A 1015 -7.38 -18.38 36.49
N ASN A 1016 -8.62 -18.20 36.03
CA ASN A 1016 -8.96 -18.38 34.61
C ASN A 1016 -8.39 -17.25 33.74
N LEU A 1017 -8.04 -16.10 34.33
CA LEU A 1017 -7.33 -15.02 33.63
C LEU A 1017 -5.81 -15.25 33.62
N LEU A 1018 -5.27 -16.04 34.57
CA LEU A 1018 -3.84 -16.27 34.76
C LEU A 1018 -3.31 -17.54 34.09
N GLU A 1019 -4.17 -18.45 33.66
CA GLU A 1019 -3.82 -19.69 32.96
C GLU A 1019 -4.74 -19.88 31.75
N ILE A 1020 -4.20 -19.71 30.55
CA ILE A 1020 -4.93 -19.76 29.29
C ILE A 1020 -4.37 -20.91 28.45
N SER A 1021 -5.23 -21.76 27.89
CA SER A 1021 -4.77 -22.83 27.00
C SER A 1021 -4.84 -22.39 25.54
N ILE A 1022 -3.71 -22.42 24.83
CA ILE A 1022 -3.62 -22.10 23.39
C ILE A 1022 -2.97 -23.29 22.71
N ASP A 1023 -3.62 -23.86 21.68
CA ASP A 1023 -3.15 -25.04 20.95
C ASP A 1023 -2.72 -26.24 21.83
N GLU A 1024 -3.51 -26.53 22.87
CA GLU A 1024 -3.24 -27.56 23.88
C GLU A 1024 -2.00 -27.31 24.78
N GLU A 1025 -1.39 -26.12 24.70
CA GLU A 1025 -0.30 -25.63 25.56
C GLU A 1025 -0.82 -24.66 26.63
N SER A 1026 -0.17 -24.58 27.80
CA SER A 1026 -0.48 -23.63 28.88
C SER A 1026 0.29 -22.33 28.68
N TRP A 1027 -0.41 -21.20 28.74
CA TRP A 1027 0.12 -19.85 28.60
C TRP A 1027 -0.25 -19.00 29.82
N LEU A 1028 0.73 -18.26 30.33
CA LEU A 1028 0.56 -17.37 31.49
C LEU A 1028 0.66 -15.91 31.04
N PRO A 1029 -0.25 -15.00 31.43
CA PRO A 1029 -0.11 -13.58 31.12
C PRO A 1029 1.03 -12.97 31.93
N LEU A 1030 1.95 -12.28 31.27
CA LEU A 1030 2.95 -11.45 31.92
C LEU A 1030 2.45 -10.01 32.11
N HIS A 1031 1.67 -9.53 31.16
CA HIS A 1031 0.92 -8.28 31.21
C HIS A 1031 -0.45 -8.49 30.54
N GLY A 1032 -1.50 -7.89 31.08
CA GLY A 1032 -2.82 -7.96 30.45
C GLY A 1032 -3.80 -6.91 30.97
N THR A 1033 -4.46 -6.21 30.06
CA THR A 1033 -5.61 -5.33 30.33
C THR A 1033 -6.86 -5.95 29.72
N TYR A 1034 -7.57 -6.76 30.50
CA TYR A 1034 -8.87 -7.29 30.10
C TYR A 1034 -9.93 -6.23 30.30
N ASN A 1035 -10.83 -6.08 29.33
CA ASN A 1035 -11.85 -5.06 29.33
C ASN A 1035 -13.14 -5.63 28.74
N TRP A 1036 -14.19 -5.67 29.55
CA TRP A 1036 -15.53 -6.06 29.10
C TRP A 1036 -16.47 -4.88 29.30
N GLY A 1037 -17.07 -4.41 28.20
CA GLY A 1037 -18.00 -3.29 28.17
C GLY A 1037 -19.30 -3.66 27.46
N GLU A 1038 -20.45 -3.30 28.02
CA GLU A 1038 -21.75 -3.47 27.34
C GLU A 1038 -22.74 -2.41 27.85
N LYS A 1039 -23.50 -1.81 26.91
CA LYS A 1039 -24.53 -0.80 27.21
C LYS A 1039 -25.75 -1.45 27.88
N GLU A 1040 -26.30 -0.79 28.91
CA GLU A 1040 -27.51 -1.27 29.63
C GLU A 1040 -28.73 -1.37 28.72
N SER A 1041 -28.81 -0.53 27.68
CA SER A 1041 -29.78 -0.63 26.59
C SER A 1041 -29.30 0.15 25.36
N GLN A 1042 -29.90 -0.11 24.20
CA GLN A 1042 -29.63 0.66 22.97
C GLN A 1042 -29.93 2.16 23.09
N GLU A 1043 -30.79 2.56 24.04
CA GLU A 1043 -31.20 3.96 24.27
C GLU A 1043 -30.48 4.61 25.47
N SER A 1044 -29.58 3.90 26.15
CA SER A 1044 -28.90 4.39 27.35
C SER A 1044 -27.41 4.62 27.10
N ASP A 1045 -26.92 5.79 27.52
CA ASP A 1045 -25.49 6.09 27.56
C ASP A 1045 -24.76 5.37 28.70
N ALA A 1046 -25.48 4.65 29.57
CA ALA A 1046 -24.91 3.90 30.68
C ALA A 1046 -24.38 2.54 30.23
N GLU A 1047 -23.08 2.35 30.43
CA GLU A 1047 -22.32 1.17 30.06
C GLU A 1047 -21.74 0.52 31.32
N ARG A 1048 -21.99 -0.78 31.49
CA ARG A 1048 -21.29 -1.58 32.50
C ARG A 1048 -19.88 -1.85 31.99
N LYS A 1049 -18.88 -1.52 32.79
CA LYS A 1049 -17.48 -1.84 32.51
C LYS A 1049 -16.87 -2.65 33.62
N ILE A 1050 -16.22 -3.76 33.26
CA ILE A 1050 -15.23 -4.44 34.09
C ILE A 1050 -13.89 -4.35 33.39
N VAL A 1051 -12.88 -3.87 34.10
CA VAL A 1051 -11.49 -3.83 33.63
C VAL A 1051 -10.62 -4.58 34.61
N PHE A 1052 -9.76 -5.46 34.13
CA PHE A 1052 -8.72 -6.12 34.91
C PHE A 1052 -7.35 -5.78 34.35
N TRP A 1053 -6.46 -5.32 35.22
CA TRP A 1053 -5.05 -5.16 34.98
C TRP A 1053 -4.30 -6.30 35.67
N ILE A 1054 -3.48 -7.00 34.90
CA ILE A 1054 -2.58 -8.05 35.35
C ILE A 1054 -1.17 -7.61 35.00
N ASP A 1055 -0.33 -7.48 36.01
CA ASP A 1055 1.10 -7.22 35.85
C ASP A 1055 1.89 -8.28 36.60
N SER A 1056 3.08 -8.61 36.12
CA SER A 1056 3.97 -9.54 36.80
C SER A 1056 5.33 -8.90 37.10
N VAL A 1057 5.94 -9.36 38.19
CA VAL A 1057 7.28 -8.96 38.62
C VAL A 1057 8.09 -10.17 39.05
N ILE A 1058 9.40 -10.09 38.89
CA ILE A 1058 10.36 -11.06 39.42
C ILE A 1058 10.94 -10.54 40.72
N VAL A 1059 11.09 -11.42 41.69
CA VAL A 1059 11.67 -11.14 43.02
C VAL A 1059 12.53 -12.33 43.44
N ASP A 1060 13.54 -12.08 44.27
CA ASP A 1060 14.26 -13.15 44.96
C ASP A 1060 13.29 -14.02 45.76
N ALA A 1061 13.43 -15.35 45.65
CA ALA A 1061 12.53 -16.29 46.30
C ALA A 1061 12.54 -16.17 47.83
N GLU A 1062 13.67 -15.73 48.41
CA GLU A 1062 13.80 -15.45 49.85
C GLU A 1062 12.95 -14.24 50.29
N ASP A 1063 12.79 -13.25 49.40
CA ASP A 1063 12.11 -11.97 49.65
C ASP A 1063 10.63 -11.98 49.21
N LYS A 1064 10.21 -13.00 48.45
CA LYS A 1064 8.81 -13.22 48.03
C LYS A 1064 7.82 -13.02 49.18
N SER A 1065 8.08 -13.59 50.35
CA SER A 1065 7.15 -13.48 51.49
C SER A 1065 7.05 -12.05 52.05
N GLU A 1066 8.14 -11.28 52.01
CA GLU A 1066 8.17 -9.88 52.43
C GLU A 1066 7.43 -9.00 51.42
N LEU A 1067 7.65 -9.21 50.12
CA LEU A 1067 6.92 -8.51 49.05
C LEU A 1067 5.41 -8.73 49.16
N LEU A 1068 4.98 -9.98 49.27
CA LEU A 1068 3.56 -10.33 49.40
C LEU A 1068 2.93 -9.66 50.63
N ALA A 1069 3.64 -9.60 51.76
CA ALA A 1069 3.15 -8.94 52.97
C ALA A 1069 3.09 -7.41 52.82
N TRP A 1070 4.06 -6.80 52.15
CA TRP A 1070 4.13 -5.36 51.93
C TRP A 1070 3.05 -4.88 50.98
N VAL A 1071 2.86 -5.57 49.85
CA VAL A 1071 1.82 -5.28 48.86
C VAL A 1071 0.44 -5.28 49.52
N ARG A 1072 0.16 -6.28 50.38
CA ARG A 1072 -1.09 -6.34 51.18
C ARG A 1072 -1.29 -5.14 52.09
N GLN A 1073 -0.23 -4.64 52.73
CA GLN A 1073 -0.35 -3.55 53.71
C GLN A 1073 -0.49 -2.16 53.05
N ASN A 1074 0.12 -1.96 51.89
CA ASN A 1074 0.30 -0.63 51.31
C ASN A 1074 -0.64 -0.32 50.13
N TRP A 1075 -1.45 -1.28 49.69
CA TRP A 1075 -2.40 -1.11 48.58
C TRP A 1075 -3.41 0.05 48.79
N VAL A 1076 -3.65 0.51 50.03
CA VAL A 1076 -4.76 1.44 50.38
C VAL A 1076 -4.29 2.87 50.71
N SER A 1077 -2.99 3.14 50.87
CA SER A 1077 -2.54 4.30 51.68
C SER A 1077 -1.99 5.54 50.96
N SER A 1078 -1.91 5.59 49.63
CA SER A 1078 -1.47 6.81 48.94
C SER A 1078 -2.24 7.13 47.66
N ASP A 1079 -2.57 8.40 47.45
CA ASP A 1079 -3.17 8.92 46.21
C ASP A 1079 -2.29 8.65 44.98
N SER A 1080 -0.99 8.39 45.16
CA SER A 1080 -0.05 7.97 44.11
C SER A 1080 -0.16 6.50 43.69
N ILE A 1081 -0.84 5.64 44.46
CA ILE A 1081 -1.04 4.21 44.17
C ILE A 1081 -2.37 3.95 43.44
N GLN A 1082 -3.21 4.97 43.28
CA GLN A 1082 -4.47 4.85 42.53
C GLN A 1082 -4.28 4.67 41.00
N SER A 1083 -3.07 4.89 40.48
CA SER A 1083 -2.73 4.80 39.04
C SER A 1083 -2.00 3.51 38.62
N GLY A 1084 -2.04 2.44 39.43
CA GLY A 1084 -1.34 1.17 39.17
C GLY A 1084 -0.06 1.01 40.00
N LEU A 1085 0.14 -0.18 40.58
CA LEU A 1085 1.28 -0.52 41.47
C LEU A 1085 2.58 -0.73 40.69
N VAL A 1086 2.47 -1.28 39.47
CA VAL A 1086 3.57 -1.44 38.51
C VAL A 1086 3.36 -0.42 37.40
N ARG A 1087 4.40 0.36 37.11
CA ARG A 1087 4.38 1.27 35.96
C ARG A 1087 5.06 0.58 34.80
N LEU A 1088 4.27 0.26 33.79
CA LEU A 1088 4.80 -0.19 32.51
C LEU A 1088 5.74 0.89 31.96
N ALA A 1089 6.96 0.48 31.63
CA ALA A 1089 7.92 1.36 30.99
C ALA A 1089 7.64 1.40 29.50
N THR A 1090 7.67 2.60 28.92
CA THR A 1090 7.67 2.77 27.46
C THR A 1090 9.08 3.17 27.04
N LEU A 1091 9.64 2.42 26.10
CA LEU A 1091 10.93 2.66 25.48
C LEU A 1091 10.71 3.10 24.04
N THR A 1092 11.21 4.28 23.69
CA THR A 1092 11.11 4.87 22.35
C THR A 1092 12.50 4.95 21.71
N GLN A 1093 12.58 5.24 20.40
CA GLN A 1093 13.86 5.39 19.66
C GLN A 1093 14.74 4.12 19.60
N VAL A 1094 14.16 2.95 19.89
CA VAL A 1094 14.80 1.63 19.77
C VAL A 1094 14.16 0.87 18.63
N PHE A 1095 14.97 0.39 17.68
CA PHE A 1095 14.45 -0.45 16.61
C PHE A 1095 13.98 -1.78 17.17
N ARG A 1096 12.92 -2.36 16.60
CA ARG A 1096 12.43 -3.68 17.05
C ARG A 1096 13.55 -4.74 16.96
N GLY A 1097 14.39 -4.64 15.94
CA GLY A 1097 15.57 -5.48 15.76
C GLY A 1097 16.70 -5.28 16.79
N GLU A 1098 16.78 -4.14 17.45
CA GLU A 1098 17.84 -3.82 18.41
C GLU A 1098 17.59 -4.42 19.79
N TYR A 1099 16.33 -4.69 20.10
CA TYR A 1099 15.96 -5.22 21.39
C TYR A 1099 16.31 -6.72 21.50
N PRO A 1100 16.82 -7.21 22.65
CA PRO A 1100 17.15 -6.48 23.89
C PRO A 1100 18.63 -6.05 24.03
N TRP A 1101 19.47 -6.22 23.00
CA TRP A 1101 20.94 -6.24 23.13
C TRP A 1101 21.62 -4.89 22.89
N HIS A 1102 20.93 -3.93 22.26
CA HIS A 1102 21.55 -2.68 21.83
C HIS A 1102 21.87 -1.74 23.01
N PRO A 1103 22.97 -0.94 22.97
CA PRO A 1103 23.38 -0.07 24.08
C PRO A 1103 22.33 0.91 24.60
N VAL A 1104 21.36 1.31 23.76
CA VAL A 1104 20.21 2.12 24.18
C VAL A 1104 19.40 1.49 25.31
N VAL A 1105 19.35 0.15 25.36
CA VAL A 1105 18.65 -0.59 26.41
C VAL A 1105 19.41 -0.50 27.72
N ASP A 1106 20.75 -0.56 27.68
CA ASP A 1106 21.62 -0.40 28.84
C ASP A 1106 21.52 1.02 29.42
N ASP A 1107 21.61 2.05 28.56
CA ASP A 1107 21.45 3.45 28.95
C ASP A 1107 20.11 3.67 29.68
N TRP A 1108 19.04 3.05 29.18
CA TRP A 1108 17.70 3.14 29.78
C TRP A 1108 17.58 2.39 31.12
N LEU A 1109 18.23 1.23 31.25
CA LEU A 1109 18.20 0.45 32.49
C LEU A 1109 18.81 1.20 33.68
N GLU A 1110 19.84 2.02 33.44
CA GLU A 1110 20.45 2.85 34.50
C GLU A 1110 19.43 3.85 35.11
N ASP A 1111 18.44 4.28 34.33
CA ASP A 1111 17.42 5.26 34.73
C ASP A 1111 16.07 4.64 35.18
N ALA A 1112 15.80 3.38 34.85
CA ALA A 1112 14.48 2.76 34.96
C ALA A 1112 13.96 2.57 36.40
N GLY A 1113 14.84 2.44 37.40
CA GLY A 1113 14.52 2.22 38.81
C GLY A 1113 13.78 0.89 39.09
N GLN A 1114 13.32 0.70 40.34
CA GLN A 1114 12.59 -0.52 40.75
C GLN A 1114 11.22 -0.68 40.06
N ALA A 1115 10.83 -1.92 39.75
CA ALA A 1115 9.53 -2.23 39.14
C ALA A 1115 8.34 -1.75 39.99
N ILE A 1116 8.39 -1.96 41.30
CA ILE A 1116 7.41 -1.49 42.27
C ILE A 1116 8.01 -0.38 43.10
N ARG A 1117 7.60 0.87 42.82
CA ARG A 1117 8.15 2.05 43.48
C ARG A 1117 7.89 2.01 44.99
N GLY A 1118 8.97 2.08 45.78
CA GLY A 1118 8.89 2.12 47.24
C GLY A 1118 8.72 0.74 47.90
N SER A 1119 8.87 -0.33 47.13
CA SER A 1119 9.00 -1.70 47.66
C SER A 1119 10.16 -1.79 48.65
N PRO A 1120 10.03 -2.59 49.73
CA PRO A 1120 11.11 -2.82 50.70
C PRO A 1120 12.17 -3.79 50.16
N VAL A 1121 11.86 -4.50 49.07
CA VAL A 1121 12.71 -5.48 48.41
C VAL A 1121 12.87 -5.11 46.94
N ASP A 1122 13.97 -5.54 46.32
CA ASP A 1122 14.22 -5.29 44.90
C ASP A 1122 13.30 -6.16 44.04
N THR A 1123 12.79 -5.57 42.96
CA THR A 1123 11.81 -6.21 42.07
C THR A 1123 12.09 -5.81 40.64
N GLU A 1124 12.09 -6.79 39.76
CA GLU A 1124 12.32 -6.60 38.32
C GLU A 1124 11.02 -6.70 37.53
N LYS A 1125 10.92 -5.89 36.47
CA LYS A 1125 9.78 -5.93 35.54
C LYS A 1125 9.87 -7.20 34.70
N THR A 1126 8.74 -7.75 34.27
CA THR A 1126 8.71 -8.83 33.28
C THR A 1126 8.49 -8.32 31.86
N ILE A 1127 7.77 -7.19 31.69
CA ILE A 1127 7.38 -6.62 30.39
C ILE A 1127 7.73 -5.12 30.30
N ILE A 1128 8.03 -4.68 29.08
CA ILE A 1128 8.22 -3.28 28.66
C ILE A 1128 7.38 -3.04 27.39
N ASP A 1129 6.94 -1.81 27.16
CA ASP A 1129 6.31 -1.36 25.92
C ASP A 1129 7.38 -0.74 25.01
N LEU A 1130 7.64 -1.37 23.86
CA LEU A 1130 8.43 -0.77 22.79
C LEU A 1130 7.49 0.02 21.89
N HIS A 1131 7.77 1.32 21.74
CA HIS A 1131 6.94 2.20 20.93
C HIS A 1131 7.75 2.94 19.86
N TRP A 1132 7.26 2.89 18.63
CA TRP A 1132 7.83 3.58 17.48
C TRP A 1132 6.81 4.58 16.91
N GLU A 1133 7.16 5.87 16.96
CA GLU A 1133 6.31 6.94 16.44
C GLU A 1133 6.36 7.01 14.90
N ALA A 1134 5.21 7.16 14.26
CA ALA A 1134 5.11 7.28 12.80
C ALA A 1134 5.41 8.70 12.26
N GLU A 1135 5.87 9.62 13.10
CA GLU A 1135 6.02 11.03 12.74
C GLU A 1135 6.94 11.23 11.52
N TYR A 1136 8.03 10.47 11.46
CA TYR A 1136 9.07 10.60 10.45
C TYR A 1136 9.17 9.44 9.45
N ASP A 1137 8.62 8.26 9.78
CA ASP A 1137 8.59 7.10 8.88
C ASP A 1137 7.35 7.15 7.97
N CYS A 1138 7.53 7.52 6.71
CA CYS A 1138 6.44 7.60 5.73
C CYS A 1138 6.13 6.24 5.05
N SER A 1139 6.75 5.14 5.49
CA SER A 1139 6.44 3.79 5.00
C SER A 1139 5.33 3.08 5.78
N ILE A 1140 5.00 3.57 6.98
CA ILE A 1140 3.92 3.07 7.86
C ILE A 1140 2.82 4.10 7.97
N ASP A 1141 1.59 3.68 8.26
CA ASP A 1141 0.43 4.58 8.38
C ASP A 1141 0.20 5.13 9.79
N GLU A 1142 0.49 4.34 10.81
CA GLU A 1142 0.30 4.71 12.21
C GLU A 1142 1.50 4.31 13.06
N SER A 1143 1.61 4.91 14.25
CA SER A 1143 2.63 4.50 15.23
C SER A 1143 2.40 3.05 15.60
N TYR A 1144 3.47 2.27 15.70
CA TYR A 1144 3.37 0.88 16.09
C TYR A 1144 4.14 0.60 17.37
N GLY A 1145 3.77 -0.47 18.04
CA GLY A 1145 4.48 -0.93 19.21
C GLY A 1145 4.33 -2.42 19.41
N MET A 1146 4.97 -2.91 20.47
CA MET A 1146 4.71 -4.23 21.02
C MET A 1146 5.17 -4.30 22.47
N PHE A 1147 4.46 -5.08 23.27
CA PHE A 1147 4.89 -5.43 24.62
C PHE A 1147 5.93 -6.55 24.55
N VAL A 1148 7.15 -6.28 25.04
CA VAL A 1148 8.31 -7.18 24.98
C VAL A 1148 8.71 -7.67 26.37
N PRO A 1149 9.37 -8.84 26.49
CA PRO A 1149 10.03 -9.21 27.75
C PRO A 1149 11.01 -8.13 28.20
N SER A 1150 11.10 -7.83 29.49
CA SER A 1150 12.11 -6.90 30.02
C SER A 1150 13.54 -7.37 29.69
N PRO A 1151 14.56 -6.49 29.72
CA PRO A 1151 15.93 -6.89 29.44
C PRO A 1151 16.40 -7.97 30.41
N TYR A 1152 16.04 -7.83 31.69
CA TYR A 1152 16.31 -8.83 32.73
C TYR A 1152 15.68 -10.19 32.40
N LEU A 1153 14.41 -10.22 32.01
CA LEU A 1153 13.74 -11.47 31.63
C LEU A 1153 14.31 -12.07 30.33
N SER A 1154 14.70 -11.20 29.39
CA SER A 1154 15.29 -11.61 28.13
C SER A 1154 16.67 -12.25 28.32
N GLU A 1155 17.50 -11.68 29.19
CA GLU A 1155 18.81 -12.26 29.57
C GLU A 1155 18.62 -13.57 30.32
N LEU A 1156 17.70 -13.62 31.30
CA LEU A 1156 17.42 -14.81 32.10
C LEU A 1156 17.00 -16.03 31.26
N LEU A 1157 16.22 -15.79 30.20
CA LEU A 1157 15.64 -16.84 29.36
C LEU A 1157 16.31 -17.01 27.99
N GLU A 1158 17.34 -16.21 27.69
CA GLU A 1158 18.01 -16.13 26.39
C GLU A 1158 17.01 -15.87 25.24
N MET A 1159 16.16 -14.85 25.40
CA MET A 1159 15.08 -14.53 24.45
C MET A 1159 15.60 -13.73 23.25
N GLU A 1160 15.16 -14.13 22.06
CA GLU A 1160 15.42 -13.43 20.80
C GLU A 1160 14.11 -13.07 20.11
N TRP A 1161 14.09 -11.92 19.43
CA TRP A 1161 12.93 -11.51 18.63
C TRP A 1161 12.71 -12.45 17.44
N VAL A 1162 11.46 -12.85 17.22
CA VAL A 1162 11.04 -13.60 16.05
C VAL A 1162 10.73 -12.63 14.93
N VAL A 1163 11.57 -12.63 13.89
CA VAL A 1163 11.54 -11.66 12.80
C VAL A 1163 10.18 -11.70 12.09
N GLY A 1164 9.56 -10.52 11.98
CA GLY A 1164 8.25 -10.38 11.33
C GLY A 1164 7.06 -10.64 12.26
N GLU A 1165 7.29 -11.02 13.52
CA GLU A 1165 6.22 -11.31 14.49
C GLU A 1165 6.29 -10.38 15.70
N LYS A 1166 5.18 -10.28 16.45
CA LYS A 1166 5.16 -9.68 17.80
C LYS A 1166 5.48 -10.72 18.88
N MET A 1167 6.54 -11.50 18.66
CA MET A 1167 6.94 -12.62 19.51
C MET A 1167 8.45 -12.64 19.78
N PHE A 1168 8.83 -13.14 20.96
CA PHE A 1168 10.18 -13.51 21.35
C PHE A 1168 10.25 -14.99 21.69
N MET A 1169 11.35 -15.66 21.36
CA MET A 1169 11.57 -17.06 21.70
C MET A 1169 13.03 -17.35 22.03
N ASN A 1170 13.28 -18.41 22.81
CA ASN A 1170 14.64 -18.92 23.01
C ASN A 1170 14.97 -20.10 22.08
N GLN A 1171 16.26 -20.34 21.84
CA GLN A 1171 16.73 -21.43 20.99
C GLN A 1171 16.89 -22.74 21.77
N SER A 1172 15.77 -23.38 22.14
CA SER A 1172 15.78 -24.68 22.82
C SER A 1172 14.86 -25.72 22.16
N THR A 1173 15.02 -27.01 22.51
CA THR A 1173 14.19 -28.09 21.94
C THR A 1173 12.71 -27.99 22.32
N ASN A 1174 12.39 -27.25 23.38
CA ASN A 1174 11.03 -26.91 23.78
C ASN A 1174 11.03 -25.43 24.17
N PRO A 1175 10.88 -24.51 23.20
CA PRO A 1175 11.18 -23.10 23.42
C PRO A 1175 10.20 -22.44 24.37
N VAL A 1176 10.71 -21.55 25.22
CA VAL A 1176 9.88 -20.56 25.90
C VAL A 1176 9.54 -19.49 24.86
N ARG A 1177 8.26 -19.10 24.79
CA ARG A 1177 7.77 -18.09 23.84
C ARG A 1177 7.07 -16.99 24.61
N ILE A 1178 7.33 -15.73 24.27
CA ILE A 1178 6.60 -14.58 24.80
C ILE A 1178 5.97 -13.87 23.61
N ALA A 1179 4.65 -13.83 23.55
CA ALA A 1179 3.90 -13.25 22.44
C ALA A 1179 2.98 -12.14 22.93
N ASP A 1180 3.01 -11.01 22.22
CA ASP A 1180 2.02 -9.96 22.34
C ASP A 1180 0.87 -10.25 21.37
N VAL A 1181 -0.29 -10.58 21.94
CA VAL A 1181 -1.48 -11.00 21.20
C VAL A 1181 -2.58 -9.93 21.25
N SER A 1182 -2.24 -8.70 21.65
CA SER A 1182 -3.19 -7.62 21.89
C SER A 1182 -4.13 -7.34 20.70
N GLU A 1183 -3.62 -7.50 19.48
CA GLU A 1183 -4.33 -7.23 18.21
C GLU A 1183 -4.86 -8.50 17.53
N SER A 1184 -4.81 -9.65 18.20
CA SER A 1184 -5.27 -10.91 17.59
C SER A 1184 -6.80 -10.93 17.41
N ASP A 1185 -7.24 -11.49 16.28
CA ASP A 1185 -8.66 -11.57 15.89
C ASP A 1185 -9.55 -12.22 16.96
N GLY A 1186 -10.59 -11.50 17.38
CA GLY A 1186 -11.55 -11.98 18.39
C GLY A 1186 -11.30 -11.47 19.82
N LEU A 1187 -10.26 -10.67 20.06
CA LEU A 1187 -10.08 -9.93 21.33
C LEU A 1187 -10.60 -8.51 21.33
N LEU A 1188 -11.01 -7.96 20.18
CA LEU A 1188 -11.31 -6.54 19.95
C LEU A 1188 -12.31 -5.86 20.92
N ASP A 1189 -13.05 -6.62 21.75
CA ASP A 1189 -13.94 -6.09 22.80
C ASP A 1189 -13.73 -6.74 24.18
N ARG A 1190 -12.63 -7.45 24.37
CA ARG A 1190 -12.33 -8.28 25.54
C ARG A 1190 -11.02 -7.91 26.21
N VAL A 1191 -10.07 -7.39 25.44
CA VAL A 1191 -8.71 -7.10 25.88
C VAL A 1191 -8.22 -5.84 25.16
N ASN A 1192 -7.60 -4.92 25.90
CA ASN A 1192 -6.88 -3.78 25.32
C ASN A 1192 -5.39 -4.10 25.10
N SER A 1193 -4.79 -4.91 25.97
CA SER A 1193 -3.41 -5.39 25.85
C SER A 1193 -3.29 -6.79 26.46
N LEU A 1194 -2.54 -7.71 25.84
CA LEU A 1194 -2.26 -9.02 26.41
C LEU A 1194 -0.95 -9.58 25.89
N THR A 1195 -0.01 -9.80 26.81
CA THR A 1195 1.28 -10.42 26.54
C THR A 1195 1.43 -11.65 27.40
N MET A 1196 1.69 -12.79 26.77
CA MET A 1196 1.70 -14.08 27.45
C MET A 1196 3.00 -14.83 27.21
N ILE A 1197 3.35 -15.70 28.16
CA ILE A 1197 4.45 -16.64 28.07
C ILE A 1197 3.93 -18.08 27.93
N GLY A 1198 4.36 -18.77 26.88
CA GLY A 1198 4.21 -20.21 26.66
C GLY A 1198 5.47 -20.97 27.10
N GLY A 1199 5.34 -22.28 27.34
CA GLY A 1199 6.43 -23.08 27.91
C GLY A 1199 6.67 -22.86 29.41
N ASP A 1200 5.60 -22.61 30.17
CA ASP A 1200 5.61 -22.31 31.62
C ASP A 1200 6.48 -23.24 32.50
N SER A 1201 6.54 -24.54 32.17
CA SER A 1201 7.38 -25.52 32.85
C SER A 1201 8.88 -25.20 32.79
N ASN A 1202 9.35 -24.66 31.68
CA ASN A 1202 10.74 -24.24 31.52
C ASN A 1202 11.03 -22.92 32.26
N LEU A 1203 10.08 -21.97 32.23
CA LEU A 1203 10.17 -20.75 33.04
C LEU A 1203 10.31 -21.07 34.53
N LEU A 1204 9.43 -21.93 35.06
CA LEU A 1204 9.46 -22.36 36.46
C LEU A 1204 10.77 -23.05 36.83
N GLN A 1205 11.27 -23.90 35.94
CA GLN A 1205 12.55 -24.57 36.12
C GLN A 1205 13.71 -23.56 36.20
N GLU A 1206 13.70 -22.52 35.37
CA GLU A 1206 14.77 -21.51 35.35
C GLU A 1206 14.72 -20.60 36.58
N LEU A 1207 13.53 -20.10 36.94
CA LEU A 1207 13.33 -19.33 38.17
C LEU A 1207 13.77 -20.10 39.42
N THR A 1208 13.46 -21.40 39.49
CA THR A 1208 13.87 -22.25 40.62
C THR A 1208 15.38 -22.46 40.69
N GLN A 1209 16.05 -22.61 39.54
CA GLN A 1209 17.51 -22.78 39.48
C GLN A 1209 18.27 -21.51 39.89
N THR A 1210 17.72 -20.35 39.54
CA THR A 1210 18.31 -19.03 39.83
C THR A 1210 17.92 -18.47 41.20
N GLY A 1211 17.00 -19.14 41.92
CA GLY A 1211 16.55 -18.69 43.24
C GLY A 1211 15.54 -17.55 43.19
N LEU A 1212 14.86 -17.39 42.05
CA LEU A 1212 13.89 -16.35 41.78
C LEU A 1212 12.46 -16.87 41.89
N SER A 1213 11.50 -15.95 41.93
CA SER A 1213 10.07 -16.24 41.89
C SER A 1213 9.33 -15.13 41.16
N ILE A 1214 8.30 -15.52 40.42
CA ILE A 1214 7.38 -14.58 39.76
C ILE A 1214 6.14 -14.36 40.62
N VAL A 1215 5.69 -13.10 40.69
CA VAL A 1215 4.51 -12.67 41.43
C VAL A 1215 3.61 -11.88 40.48
N TRP A 1216 2.33 -12.25 40.45
CA TRP A 1216 1.30 -11.54 39.69
C TRP A 1216 0.52 -10.61 40.61
N LEU A 1217 0.38 -9.38 40.15
CA LEU A 1217 -0.44 -8.33 40.75
C LEU A 1217 -1.67 -8.17 39.88
N VAL A 1218 -2.84 -8.35 40.48
CA VAL A 1218 -4.12 -8.29 39.80
C VAL A 1218 -4.94 -7.16 40.41
N GLN A 1219 -5.46 -6.28 39.57
CA GLN A 1219 -6.39 -5.23 39.97
C GLN A 1219 -7.59 -5.27 39.03
N GLY A 1220 -8.79 -5.39 39.57
CA GLY A 1220 -10.03 -5.30 38.82
C GLY A 1220 -10.87 -4.12 39.28
N GLU A 1221 -11.56 -3.47 38.35
CA GLU A 1221 -12.53 -2.41 38.63
C GLU A 1221 -13.85 -2.70 37.92
N LYS A 1222 -14.94 -2.57 38.66
CA LYS A 1222 -16.32 -2.69 38.19
C LYS A 1222 -17.00 -1.34 38.35
N ARG A 1223 -17.42 -0.74 37.25
CA ARG A 1223 -17.96 0.63 37.22
C ARG A 1223 -19.06 0.78 36.17
N ILE A 1224 -19.79 1.89 36.29
CA ILE A 1224 -20.73 2.35 35.28
C ILE A 1224 -20.15 3.59 34.61
N SER A 1225 -20.04 3.56 33.29
CA SER A 1225 -19.64 4.70 32.46
C SER A 1225 -20.88 5.31 31.82
N THR A 1226 -21.14 6.61 31.93
CA THR A 1226 -22.39 7.22 31.38
C THR A 1226 -22.16 8.39 30.43
N GLY A 1227 -20.94 8.58 29.91
CA GLY A 1227 -20.58 9.74 29.05
C GLY A 1227 -20.72 11.13 29.72
N THR A 1228 -21.19 11.17 30.97
CA THR A 1228 -21.60 12.35 31.74
C THR A 1228 -21.12 12.20 33.19
N ILE A 1229 -20.98 13.32 33.91
CA ILE A 1229 -20.49 13.32 35.32
C ILE A 1229 -21.39 12.49 36.26
N SER A 1230 -22.65 12.23 35.88
CA SER A 1230 -23.61 11.39 36.62
C SER A 1230 -23.24 9.91 36.73
N GLY A 1231 -22.29 9.39 35.94
CA GLY A 1231 -21.81 8.01 36.07
C GLY A 1231 -21.06 7.77 37.38
N ASN A 1232 -20.51 8.85 37.97
CA ASN A 1232 -19.84 8.81 39.26
C ASN A 1232 -20.82 8.62 40.44
N GLU A 1233 -22.14 8.71 40.25
CA GLU A 1233 -23.10 8.59 41.37
C GLU A 1233 -23.28 7.15 41.89
N PHE A 1234 -22.84 6.14 41.12
CA PHE A 1234 -23.11 4.72 41.41
C PHE A 1234 -22.04 3.99 42.25
N GLY A 1235 -20.93 4.66 42.58
CA GLY A 1235 -19.78 3.99 43.20
C GLY A 1235 -18.95 3.17 42.21
N LYS A 1236 -17.93 2.49 42.72
CA LYS A 1236 -17.18 1.45 42.00
C LYS A 1236 -16.82 0.31 42.95
N SER A 1237 -16.88 -0.92 42.47
CA SER A 1237 -16.26 -2.05 43.17
C SER A 1237 -14.86 -2.27 42.64
N GLN A 1238 -13.92 -2.57 43.54
CA GLN A 1238 -12.56 -2.94 43.19
C GLN A 1238 -12.22 -4.30 43.77
N ILE A 1239 -11.48 -5.09 43.01
CA ILE A 1239 -10.85 -6.33 43.48
C ILE A 1239 -9.35 -6.22 43.28
N ARG A 1240 -8.60 -6.76 44.23
CA ARG A 1240 -7.14 -6.74 44.24
C ARG A 1240 -6.68 -8.13 44.62
N GLY A 1241 -5.69 -8.62 43.91
CA GLY A 1241 -5.15 -9.96 44.10
C GLY A 1241 -3.65 -9.95 44.00
N VAL A 1242 -3.00 -10.78 44.82
CA VAL A 1242 -1.59 -11.10 44.62
C VAL A 1242 -1.43 -12.62 44.56
N TYR A 1243 -0.81 -13.09 43.48
CA TYR A 1243 -0.70 -14.49 43.14
C TYR A 1243 0.74 -14.89 42.88
N SER A 1244 1.04 -16.17 43.11
CA SER A 1244 2.32 -16.78 42.76
C SER A 1244 2.14 -18.28 42.55
N LEU A 1245 3.06 -18.93 41.86
CA LEU A 1245 3.04 -20.38 41.67
C LEU A 1245 3.61 -21.09 42.91
N ASN A 1246 3.01 -22.23 43.25
CA ASN A 1246 3.52 -23.15 44.29
C ASN A 1246 4.47 -24.22 43.68
N GLU A 1247 5.00 -25.12 44.50
CA GLU A 1247 5.92 -26.19 44.05
C GLU A 1247 5.29 -27.16 43.04
N ASP A 1248 3.96 -27.25 43.00
CA ASP A 1248 3.18 -28.10 42.09
C ASP A 1248 2.76 -27.34 40.81
N GLY A 1249 3.14 -26.07 40.65
CA GLY A 1249 2.80 -25.24 39.50
C GLY A 1249 1.38 -24.66 39.54
N GLU A 1250 0.70 -24.69 40.69
CA GLU A 1250 -0.65 -24.13 40.84
C GLU A 1250 -0.61 -22.70 41.37
N PHE A 1251 -1.51 -21.85 40.88
CA PHE A 1251 -1.68 -20.49 41.38
C PHE A 1251 -2.17 -20.47 42.83
N THR A 1252 -1.37 -19.84 43.69
CA THR A 1252 -1.70 -19.57 45.09
C THR A 1252 -1.67 -18.07 45.33
N GLY A 1253 -2.79 -17.54 45.84
CA GLY A 1253 -2.93 -16.10 46.05
C GLY A 1253 -4.00 -15.76 47.07
N GLU A 1254 -4.04 -14.49 47.44
CA GLU A 1254 -5.07 -13.91 48.29
C GLU A 1254 -5.72 -12.74 47.55
N ILE A 1255 -7.01 -12.55 47.77
CA ILE A 1255 -7.81 -11.48 47.15
C ILE A 1255 -8.49 -10.64 48.23
N GLU A 1256 -8.63 -9.36 47.94
CA GLU A 1256 -9.42 -8.41 48.71
C GLU A 1256 -10.32 -7.66 47.73
N SER A 1257 -11.59 -7.50 48.09
CA SER A 1257 -12.54 -6.73 47.29
C SER A 1257 -13.37 -5.83 48.20
N ASP A 1258 -13.65 -4.63 47.70
CA ASP A 1258 -14.39 -3.60 48.41
C ASP A 1258 -15.23 -2.77 47.43
N PHE A 1259 -16.39 -2.31 47.89
CA PHE A 1259 -17.19 -1.29 47.22
C PHE A 1259 -16.91 0.12 47.75
N HIS A 1260 -16.60 1.05 46.85
CA HIS A 1260 -16.40 2.47 47.13
C HIS A 1260 -17.57 3.29 46.56
N ALA A 1261 -18.40 3.83 47.45
CA ALA A 1261 -19.34 4.89 47.06
C ALA A 1261 -18.59 6.20 46.85
N TRP A 1262 -18.92 6.95 45.79
CA TRP A 1262 -18.43 8.31 45.61
C TRP A 1262 -19.30 9.27 46.44
N ASP A 1263 -18.68 10.12 47.26
CA ASP A 1263 -19.33 11.07 48.19
C ASP A 1263 -19.79 12.37 47.49
#